data_AF-A0A6A5SFN0-F1
#
_entry.id   AF-A0A6A5SFN0-F1
#
_cell.length_a   1.000
_cell.length_b   1.000
_cell.length_c   1.000
_cell.angle_alpha   90.00
_cell.angle_beta   90.00
_cell.angle_gamma   90.00
#
_symmetry.space_group_name_H-M   'P 1'
#
loop_
_entity.id
_entity.type
_entity.pdbx_description
1 polymer ?
#
loop_
_entity_poly.entity_id
_entity_poly.type
_entity_poly.pdbx_seq_one_letter_code
_entity_poly.pdbx_strand_id
1 'polypeptide(L)'
;MAAEVDVGYLAASYSVPEASLQSLLSAPTVELVQSLLTQIEAKARAYDDLQSERIRTDVELEAAVQGGEQRARALKATTERAQKEAEELRKKLAEEENARQQAETALQTLQATASSSTFATEALESRIKTLESHNRDAMAMHEAKVVAHDRLAQELSEQHQKSVDLRKQLSSLEEKNQTLESAATNVRFRETNLQQEIEQLRNNNDWYTAELKTRADDHSKYRKEKNAQIAQLQRENADAAETIDALRRTETLLRQHIEELKAKAEEDHARIEELESAASKAEAHWHAEIDGARRVATLHQQNSDMNKRRLEELQTDSARLQDDAANEIGQLQADVELERNRAAELDARTAELETLVENLKSDNSDLRSSVRIPGTPRRGINGSFGTPGRAASPAVFSPGGSQLKADASKTQLLIENNDLKKELRKVREKAEEQSTVVNEMLQELERRQPEFDELRRQNDALTEQSNDISVLLDDAIAERETAEREARKAIGDFEGVQDECGLLRRQVQDMTIQLRSLLWRREAEENGLGSLPADQQKFVLDTVSSNQVPDELIPEDNATHNMITKHLVLFKNVADIQQQNAELLRTIRHVGEQHERQESRMQSDQYKKDLEELGHLRSIVAEKDEQIKSLTLRSQTLKTERDMYSRIVSGRGSVASNSQSTSVFAQSVPATGATLLLENGSQSKEIPEYSNCKSN
;
A
#
# COMPACT_ATOMS: atom_id res chain seq x y z
N MET A 1 76.59 156.90 -158.34
CA MET A 1 77.17 157.32 -159.64
C MET A 1 78.07 156.17 -160.08
N ALA A 2 79.39 156.34 -160.21
CA ALA A 2 80.30 155.22 -160.04
C ALA A 2 80.10 154.58 -158.65
N ALA A 3 80.56 153.33 -158.48
CA ALA A 3 80.43 152.61 -157.22
C ALA A 3 81.44 153.13 -156.20
N GLU A 4 80.95 153.73 -155.12
CA GLU A 4 81.78 154.01 -153.93
C GLU A 4 81.91 152.70 -153.14
N VAL A 5 83.13 152.18 -153.07
CA VAL A 5 83.47 151.03 -152.23
C VAL A 5 83.50 151.50 -150.79
N ASP A 6 82.73 150.87 -149.89
CA ASP A 6 82.76 151.17 -148.46
C ASP A 6 84.11 150.75 -147.86
N VAL A 7 85.01 151.73 -147.76
CA VAL A 7 86.38 151.54 -147.32
C VAL A 7 86.43 151.17 -145.83
N GLY A 8 85.52 151.71 -145.02
CA GLY A 8 85.46 151.47 -143.58
C GLY A 8 85.02 150.04 -143.25
N TYR A 9 84.00 149.52 -143.95
CA TYR A 9 83.57 148.13 -143.77
C TYR A 9 84.64 147.14 -144.22
N LEU A 10 85.34 147.39 -145.33
CA LEU A 10 86.45 146.53 -145.78
C LEU A 10 87.67 146.62 -144.85
N ALA A 11 88.01 147.82 -144.36
CA ALA A 11 89.07 148.01 -143.37
C ALA A 11 88.79 147.21 -142.08
N ALA A 12 87.56 147.28 -141.54
CA ALA A 12 87.17 146.57 -140.34
C ALA A 12 87.03 145.04 -140.53
N SER A 13 86.53 144.59 -141.68
CA SER A 13 86.30 143.16 -141.94
C SER A 13 87.58 142.41 -142.33
N TYR A 14 88.54 143.06 -143.00
CA TYR A 14 89.81 142.46 -143.44
C TYR A 14 91.06 142.95 -142.67
N SER A 15 90.88 143.83 -141.67
CA SER A 15 91.96 144.41 -140.84
C SER A 15 92.99 145.26 -141.61
N VAL A 16 92.58 145.83 -142.74
CA VAL A 16 93.42 146.70 -143.60
C VAL A 16 93.33 148.16 -143.11
N PRO A 17 94.44 148.92 -143.03
CA PRO A 17 94.35 150.35 -142.74
C PRO A 17 93.56 151.11 -143.82
N GLU A 18 92.56 151.90 -143.41
CA GLU A 18 91.66 152.61 -144.34
C GLU A 18 92.42 153.52 -145.33
N ALA A 19 93.46 154.22 -144.85
CA ALA A 19 94.32 155.05 -145.68
C ALA A 19 95.04 154.28 -146.79
N SER A 20 95.36 152.99 -146.59
CA SER A 20 95.95 152.13 -147.62
C SER A 20 94.94 151.79 -148.72
N LEU A 21 93.66 151.57 -148.36
CA LEU A 21 92.59 151.34 -149.33
C LEU A 21 92.20 152.62 -150.09
N GLN A 22 92.20 153.79 -149.43
CA GLN A 22 92.00 155.08 -150.10
C GLN A 22 93.17 155.42 -151.06
N SER A 23 94.41 155.04 -150.69
CA SER A 23 95.58 155.14 -151.57
C SER A 23 95.44 154.24 -152.81
N LEU A 24 94.94 153.00 -152.65
CA LEU A 24 94.65 152.08 -153.76
C LEU A 24 93.66 152.66 -154.78
N LEU A 25 92.63 153.36 -154.32
CA LEU A 25 91.62 154.00 -155.18
C LEU A 25 92.14 155.24 -155.93
N SER A 26 93.16 155.92 -155.41
CA SER A 26 93.67 157.19 -155.96
C SER A 26 94.98 157.06 -156.75
N ALA A 27 95.86 156.13 -156.37
CA ALA A 27 97.14 155.88 -157.02
C ALA A 27 97.58 154.40 -156.85
N PRO A 28 97.02 153.45 -157.63
CA PRO A 28 97.27 152.03 -157.45
C PRO A 28 98.71 151.63 -157.80
N THR A 29 99.52 151.32 -156.77
CA THR A 29 100.79 150.60 -156.92
C THR A 29 100.58 149.10 -156.74
N VAL A 30 101.38 148.28 -157.45
CA VAL A 30 101.25 146.81 -157.46
C VAL A 30 101.43 146.19 -156.07
N GLU A 31 102.34 146.75 -155.27
CA GLU A 31 102.64 146.32 -153.90
C GLU A 31 101.43 146.43 -152.98
N LEU A 32 100.65 147.52 -153.08
CA LEU A 32 99.44 147.71 -152.26
C LEU A 32 98.35 146.69 -152.62
N VAL A 33 98.20 146.34 -153.91
CA VAL A 33 97.25 145.30 -154.35
C VAL A 33 97.63 143.93 -153.77
N GLN A 34 98.93 143.59 -153.76
CA GLN A 34 99.42 142.35 -153.14
C GLN A 34 99.25 142.35 -151.62
N SER A 35 99.47 143.48 -150.94
CA SER A 35 99.19 143.61 -149.50
C SER A 35 97.71 143.43 -149.16
N LEU A 36 96.80 143.85 -150.04
CA LEU A 36 95.37 143.63 -149.85
C LEU A 36 95.00 142.16 -150.06
N LEU A 37 95.45 141.55 -151.16
CA LEU A 37 95.14 140.16 -151.49
C LEU A 37 95.66 139.17 -150.46
N THR A 38 96.86 139.39 -149.90
CA THR A 38 97.42 138.54 -148.84
C THR A 38 96.66 138.67 -147.51
N GLN A 39 96.13 139.84 -147.18
CA GLN A 39 95.28 140.02 -145.99
C GLN A 39 93.88 139.39 -146.19
N ILE A 40 93.32 139.48 -147.41
CA ILE A 40 92.09 138.76 -147.78
C ILE A 40 92.30 137.25 -147.70
N GLU A 41 93.42 136.72 -148.20
CA GLU A 41 93.76 135.29 -148.13
C GLU A 41 93.89 134.81 -146.67
N ALA A 42 94.59 135.57 -145.81
CA ALA A 42 94.71 135.26 -144.40
C ALA A 42 93.35 135.22 -143.68
N LYS A 43 92.44 136.15 -144.02
CA LYS A 43 91.07 136.18 -143.49
C LYS A 43 90.17 135.07 -144.03
N ALA A 44 90.35 134.65 -145.28
CA ALA A 44 89.66 133.50 -145.85
C ALA A 44 90.07 132.21 -145.15
N ARG A 45 91.38 131.96 -145.02
CA ARG A 45 91.91 130.81 -144.26
C ARG A 45 91.39 130.78 -142.82
N ALA A 46 91.44 131.92 -142.11
CA ALA A 46 90.92 132.01 -140.74
C ALA A 46 89.40 131.78 -140.63
N TYR A 47 88.62 132.05 -141.69
CA TYR A 47 87.20 131.70 -141.74
C TYR A 47 87.00 130.20 -141.99
N ASP A 48 87.75 129.61 -142.93
CA ASP A 48 87.71 128.16 -143.21
C ASP A 48 88.15 127.34 -141.99
N ASP A 49 89.22 127.77 -141.29
CA ASP A 49 89.69 127.21 -140.03
C ASP A 49 88.57 127.24 -138.98
N LEU A 50 87.96 128.41 -138.73
CA LEU A 50 86.89 128.58 -137.73
C LEU A 50 85.59 127.85 -138.12
N GLN A 51 85.29 127.70 -139.41
CA GLN A 51 84.19 126.85 -139.88
C GLN A 51 84.51 125.36 -139.66
N SER A 52 85.77 124.95 -139.83
CA SER A 52 86.21 123.58 -139.51
C SER A 52 86.16 123.29 -138.01
N GLU A 53 86.56 124.26 -137.16
CA GLU A 53 86.42 124.16 -135.70
C GLU A 53 84.94 124.07 -135.32
N ARG A 54 84.06 124.88 -135.89
CA ARG A 54 82.60 124.82 -135.61
C ARG A 54 81.99 123.47 -136.02
N ILE A 55 82.37 122.92 -137.18
CA ILE A 55 81.91 121.58 -137.60
C ILE A 55 82.45 120.52 -136.63
N ARG A 56 83.70 120.65 -136.20
CA ARG A 56 84.32 119.75 -135.23
C ARG A 56 83.63 119.82 -133.86
N THR A 57 83.33 121.01 -133.33
CA THR A 57 82.64 121.16 -132.05
C THR A 57 81.21 120.63 -132.11
N ASP A 58 80.52 120.79 -133.23
CA ASP A 58 79.18 120.24 -133.42
C ASP A 58 79.22 118.70 -133.46
N VAL A 59 80.21 118.10 -134.12
CA VAL A 59 80.41 116.63 -134.12
C VAL A 59 80.84 116.11 -132.75
N GLU A 60 81.73 116.81 -132.05
CA GLU A 60 82.12 116.47 -130.67
C GLU A 60 80.93 116.59 -129.70
N LEU A 61 80.03 117.58 -129.91
CA LEU A 61 78.81 117.76 -129.13
C LEU A 61 77.73 116.72 -129.48
N GLU A 62 77.50 116.39 -130.75
CA GLU A 62 76.61 115.29 -131.13
C GLU A 62 77.11 113.95 -130.59
N ALA A 63 78.42 113.68 -130.64
CA ALA A 63 79.01 112.49 -130.04
C ALA A 63 78.85 112.47 -128.50
N ALA A 64 78.98 113.61 -127.84
CA ALA A 64 78.74 113.75 -126.41
C ALA A 64 77.25 113.56 -126.05
N VAL A 65 76.32 114.09 -126.85
CA VAL A 65 74.87 113.93 -126.67
C VAL A 65 74.43 112.49 -126.94
N GLN A 66 74.84 111.87 -128.05
CA GLN A 66 74.55 110.47 -128.36
C GLN A 66 75.17 109.53 -127.31
N GLY A 67 76.41 109.78 -126.88
CA GLY A 67 77.05 109.03 -125.80
C GLY A 67 76.35 109.23 -124.44
N GLY A 68 75.86 110.44 -124.16
CA GLY A 68 75.05 110.77 -123.00
C GLY A 68 73.70 110.05 -123.00
N GLU A 69 72.99 110.09 -124.13
CA GLU A 69 71.74 109.35 -124.34
C GLU A 69 71.93 107.84 -124.24
N GLN A 70 72.99 107.28 -124.84
CA GLN A 70 73.26 105.84 -124.76
C GLN A 70 73.54 105.41 -123.32
N ARG A 71 74.29 106.22 -122.55
CA ARG A 71 74.48 106.00 -121.10
C ARG A 71 73.17 106.14 -120.33
N ALA A 72 72.34 107.15 -120.61
CA ALA A 72 71.05 107.35 -119.94
C ALA A 72 70.06 106.21 -120.22
N ARG A 73 69.98 105.73 -121.47
CA ARG A 73 69.19 104.57 -121.89
C ARG A 73 69.71 103.29 -121.23
N ALA A 74 71.02 103.09 -121.15
CA ALA A 74 71.63 101.95 -120.47
C ALA A 74 71.37 101.97 -118.95
N LEU A 75 71.57 103.11 -118.29
CA LEU A 75 71.29 103.30 -116.87
C LEU A 75 69.81 103.05 -116.57
N LYS A 76 68.90 103.63 -117.36
CA LYS A 76 67.45 103.39 -117.23
C LYS A 76 67.10 101.90 -117.38
N ALA A 77 67.68 101.21 -118.35
CA ALA A 77 67.49 99.77 -118.51
C ALA A 77 68.05 98.96 -117.33
N THR A 78 69.16 99.38 -116.70
CA THR A 78 69.65 98.74 -115.47
C THR A 78 68.78 99.02 -114.25
N THR A 79 68.24 100.24 -114.09
CA THR A 79 67.31 100.55 -112.99
C THR A 79 65.97 99.85 -113.15
N GLU A 80 65.45 99.71 -114.37
CA GLU A 80 64.23 98.95 -114.64
C GLU A 80 64.39 97.44 -114.40
N ARG A 81 65.59 96.88 -114.66
CA ARG A 81 65.92 95.50 -114.29
C ARG A 81 66.02 95.34 -112.78
N ALA A 82 66.83 96.16 -112.11
CA ALA A 82 67.00 96.12 -110.66
C ALA A 82 65.68 96.36 -109.90
N GLN A 83 64.78 97.20 -110.42
CA GLN A 83 63.44 97.37 -109.86
C GLN A 83 62.59 96.11 -110.02
N LYS A 84 62.55 95.49 -111.22
CA LYS A 84 61.81 94.23 -111.44
C LYS A 84 62.35 93.09 -110.58
N GLU A 85 63.67 92.96 -110.49
CA GLU A 85 64.34 92.00 -109.61
C GLU A 85 63.98 92.25 -108.14
N ALA A 86 63.95 93.52 -107.68
CA ALA A 86 63.54 93.86 -106.32
C ALA A 86 62.02 93.71 -106.07
N GLU A 87 61.17 93.78 -107.09
CA GLU A 87 59.73 93.47 -106.99
C GLU A 87 59.48 91.96 -106.97
N GLU A 88 60.22 91.17 -107.76
CA GLU A 88 60.21 89.72 -107.71
C GLU A 88 60.74 89.18 -106.38
N LEU A 89 61.84 89.73 -105.87
CA LEU A 89 62.39 89.33 -104.56
C LEU A 89 61.43 89.69 -103.42
N ARG A 90 60.69 90.80 -103.49
CA ARG A 90 59.63 91.11 -102.51
C ARG A 90 58.45 90.14 -102.58
N LYS A 91 58.04 89.72 -103.79
CA LYS A 91 56.99 88.70 -103.96
C LYS A 91 57.44 87.36 -103.37
N LYS A 92 58.62 86.88 -103.76
CA LYS A 92 59.24 85.66 -103.22
C LYS A 92 59.39 85.72 -101.69
N LEU A 93 59.82 86.86 -101.14
CA LEU A 93 59.89 87.05 -99.68
C LEU A 93 58.51 86.95 -99.01
N ALA A 94 57.48 87.59 -99.56
CA ALA A 94 56.12 87.51 -99.01
C ALA A 94 55.49 86.10 -99.15
N GLU A 95 55.81 85.39 -100.24
CA GLU A 95 55.43 84.00 -100.46
C GLU A 95 56.09 83.06 -99.43
N GLU A 96 57.41 83.21 -99.21
CA GLU A 96 58.17 82.46 -98.19
C GLU A 96 57.79 82.83 -96.75
N GLU A 97 57.51 84.10 -96.44
CA GLU A 97 57.02 84.51 -95.11
C GLU A 97 55.63 83.93 -94.81
N ASN A 98 54.74 83.90 -95.81
CA ASN A 98 53.42 83.27 -95.69
C ASN A 98 53.56 81.74 -95.56
N ALA A 99 54.41 81.10 -96.36
CA ALA A 99 54.73 79.67 -96.23
C ALA A 99 55.33 79.34 -94.85
N ARG A 100 56.20 80.21 -94.30
CA ARG A 100 56.73 80.06 -92.94
C ARG A 100 55.65 80.19 -91.88
N GLN A 101 54.74 81.16 -91.99
CA GLN A 101 53.62 81.32 -91.05
C GLN A 101 52.65 80.12 -91.11
N GLN A 102 52.41 79.56 -92.31
CA GLN A 102 51.62 78.34 -92.49
C GLN A 102 52.33 77.11 -91.90
N ALA A 103 53.64 76.97 -92.09
CA ALA A 103 54.43 75.90 -91.47
C ALA A 103 54.50 76.02 -89.95
N GLU A 104 54.64 77.25 -89.42
CA GLU A 104 54.70 77.55 -87.99
C GLU A 104 53.35 77.28 -87.30
N THR A 105 52.22 77.66 -87.92
CA THR A 105 50.88 77.32 -87.42
C THR A 105 50.53 75.84 -87.58
N ALA A 106 50.97 75.18 -88.64
CA ALA A 106 50.88 73.72 -88.78
C ALA A 106 51.71 73.00 -87.69
N LEU A 107 52.89 73.51 -87.35
CA LEU A 107 53.74 72.96 -86.29
C LEU A 107 53.13 73.18 -84.90
N GLN A 108 52.60 74.38 -84.60
CA GLN A 108 51.90 74.67 -83.34
C GLN A 108 50.64 73.81 -83.18
N THR A 109 49.84 73.64 -84.23
CA THR A 109 48.66 72.75 -84.20
C THR A 109 49.04 71.27 -84.07
N LEU A 110 50.10 70.81 -84.74
CA LEU A 110 50.64 69.46 -84.54
C LEU A 110 51.16 69.25 -83.11
N GLN A 111 51.80 70.25 -82.49
CA GLN A 111 52.21 70.18 -81.07
C GLN A 111 51.00 70.14 -80.12
N ALA A 112 49.96 70.93 -80.37
CA ALA A 112 48.71 70.87 -79.60
C ALA A 112 48.01 69.51 -79.74
N THR A 113 47.97 68.95 -80.95
CA THR A 113 47.37 67.63 -81.21
C THR A 113 48.21 66.51 -80.59
N ALA A 114 49.54 66.60 -80.66
CA ALA A 114 50.46 65.64 -80.06
C ALA A 114 50.37 65.62 -78.54
N SER A 115 50.36 66.79 -77.88
CA SER A 115 50.19 66.89 -76.43
C SER A 115 48.81 66.45 -75.95
N SER A 116 47.75 66.79 -76.68
CA SER A 116 46.40 66.23 -76.44
C SER A 116 46.39 64.70 -76.58
N SER A 117 47.09 64.15 -77.57
CA SER A 117 47.26 62.71 -77.77
C SER A 117 48.04 62.05 -76.63
N THR A 118 49.13 62.65 -76.14
CA THR A 118 49.88 62.10 -75.00
C THR A 118 49.05 62.10 -73.72
N PHE A 119 48.32 63.19 -73.41
CA PHE A 119 47.39 63.22 -72.29
C PHE A 119 46.26 62.19 -72.44
N ALA A 120 45.75 61.96 -73.66
CA ALA A 120 44.77 60.91 -73.93
C ALA A 120 45.37 59.50 -73.70
N THR A 121 46.61 59.24 -74.10
CA THR A 121 47.28 57.95 -73.82
C THR A 121 47.57 57.76 -72.33
N GLU A 122 47.98 58.80 -71.59
CA GLU A 122 48.18 58.74 -70.14
C GLU A 122 46.87 58.51 -69.37
N ALA A 123 45.77 59.13 -69.82
CA ALA A 123 44.42 58.91 -69.30
C ALA A 123 43.92 57.49 -69.59
N LEU A 124 44.21 56.93 -70.78
CA LEU A 124 43.87 55.56 -71.12
C LEU A 124 44.73 54.55 -70.35
N GLU A 125 46.04 54.78 -70.21
CA GLU A 125 46.94 53.93 -69.42
C GLU A 125 46.54 53.89 -67.94
N SER A 126 46.29 55.06 -67.32
CA SER A 126 45.83 55.12 -65.94
C SER A 126 44.47 54.44 -65.78
N ARG A 127 43.55 54.62 -66.75
CA ARG A 127 42.28 53.89 -66.77
C ARG A 127 42.47 52.37 -66.86
N ILE A 128 43.33 51.88 -67.76
CA ILE A 128 43.68 50.46 -67.88
C ILE A 128 44.25 49.94 -66.56
N LYS A 129 45.22 50.64 -65.95
CA LYS A 129 45.81 50.28 -64.65
C LYS A 129 44.75 50.18 -63.53
N THR A 130 43.76 51.09 -63.48
CA THR A 130 42.63 50.98 -62.52
C THR A 130 41.70 49.81 -62.82
N LEU A 131 41.42 49.52 -64.09
CA LEU A 131 40.56 48.40 -64.49
C LEU A 131 41.24 47.04 -64.25
N GLU A 132 42.56 46.94 -64.46
CA GLU A 132 43.32 45.75 -64.11
C GLU A 132 43.36 45.52 -62.60
N SER A 133 43.56 46.56 -61.79
CA SER A 133 43.48 46.43 -60.32
C SER A 133 42.11 45.90 -59.92
N HIS A 134 41.04 46.58 -60.32
CA HIS A 134 39.67 46.17 -60.03
C HIS A 134 39.36 44.74 -60.52
N ASN A 135 39.94 44.30 -61.63
CA ASN A 135 39.79 42.92 -62.10
C ASN A 135 40.53 41.92 -61.20
N ARG A 136 41.78 42.22 -60.79
CA ARG A 136 42.51 41.41 -59.79
C ARG A 136 41.76 41.34 -58.46
N ASP A 137 41.25 42.47 -57.99
CA ASP A 137 40.48 42.59 -56.75
C ASP A 137 39.15 41.80 -56.84
N ALA A 138 38.45 41.86 -57.97
CA ALA A 138 37.23 41.10 -58.22
C ALA A 138 37.49 39.59 -58.36
N MET A 139 38.60 39.18 -58.98
CA MET A 139 39.02 37.77 -59.04
C MET A 139 39.38 37.24 -57.66
N ALA A 140 40.16 37.97 -56.86
CA ALA A 140 40.45 37.59 -55.47
C ALA A 140 39.17 37.51 -54.61
N MET A 141 38.20 38.41 -54.82
CA MET A 141 36.88 38.32 -54.18
C MET A 141 36.09 37.08 -54.64
N HIS A 142 36.21 36.69 -55.91
CA HIS A 142 35.55 35.51 -56.45
C HIS A 142 36.18 34.21 -55.90
N GLU A 143 37.51 34.12 -55.88
CA GLU A 143 38.26 33.00 -55.31
C GLU A 143 37.94 32.83 -53.81
N ALA A 144 37.92 33.93 -53.05
CA ALA A 144 37.52 33.92 -51.64
C ALA A 144 36.07 33.41 -51.44
N LYS A 145 35.15 33.77 -52.35
CA LYS A 145 33.77 33.23 -52.35
C LYS A 145 33.72 31.75 -52.70
N VAL A 146 34.49 31.28 -53.69
CA VAL A 146 34.57 29.86 -54.05
C VAL A 146 35.06 29.03 -52.85
N VAL A 147 36.15 29.44 -52.21
CA VAL A 147 36.67 28.78 -50.99
C VAL A 147 35.65 28.80 -49.84
N ALA A 148 34.84 29.85 -49.71
CA ALA A 148 33.76 29.89 -48.73
C ALA A 148 32.60 28.93 -49.08
N HIS A 149 32.24 28.79 -50.35
CA HIS A 149 31.24 27.83 -50.82
C HIS A 149 31.74 26.38 -50.66
N ASP A 150 33.00 26.09 -50.94
CA ASP A 150 33.60 24.76 -50.76
C ASP A 150 33.59 24.34 -49.28
N ARG A 151 33.92 25.26 -48.36
CA ARG A 151 33.81 25.02 -46.91
C ARG A 151 32.36 24.77 -46.49
N LEU A 152 31.41 25.58 -46.94
CA LEU A 152 30.00 25.40 -46.62
C LEU A 152 29.45 24.07 -47.18
N ALA A 153 29.93 23.61 -48.33
CA ALA A 153 29.61 22.28 -48.87
C ALA A 153 30.22 21.13 -48.04
N GLN A 154 31.45 21.29 -47.54
CA GLN A 154 32.08 20.36 -46.61
C GLN A 154 31.33 20.29 -45.27
N GLU A 155 31.01 21.44 -44.67
CA GLU A 155 30.21 21.54 -43.45
C GLU A 155 28.82 20.91 -43.61
N LEU A 156 28.13 21.17 -44.73
CA LEU A 156 26.84 20.56 -45.04
C LEU A 156 26.94 19.03 -45.17
N SER A 157 27.99 18.53 -45.82
CA SER A 157 28.29 17.09 -45.94
C SER A 157 28.55 16.44 -44.58
N GLU A 158 29.36 17.09 -43.73
CA GLU A 158 29.59 16.64 -42.35
C GLU A 158 28.31 16.60 -41.52
N GLN A 159 27.46 17.63 -41.59
CA GLN A 159 26.19 17.66 -40.86
C GLN A 159 25.21 16.61 -41.37
N HIS A 160 25.20 16.34 -42.69
CA HIS A 160 24.42 15.23 -43.25
C HIS A 160 24.92 13.87 -42.72
N GLN A 161 26.24 13.63 -42.71
CA GLN A 161 26.83 12.40 -42.17
C GLN A 161 26.51 12.23 -40.67
N LYS A 162 26.66 13.30 -39.87
CA LYS A 162 26.30 13.32 -38.44
C LYS A 162 24.81 13.00 -38.24
N SER A 163 23.92 13.55 -39.08
CA SER A 163 22.48 13.23 -39.05
C SER A 163 22.18 11.77 -39.41
N VAL A 164 22.87 11.22 -40.41
CA VAL A 164 22.76 9.80 -40.81
C VAL A 164 23.23 8.87 -39.69
N ASP A 165 24.35 9.17 -39.03
CA ASP A 165 24.87 8.33 -37.95
C ASP A 165 24.06 8.44 -36.66
N LEU A 166 23.53 9.63 -36.33
CA LEU A 166 22.54 9.79 -35.26
C LEU A 166 21.26 9.00 -35.53
N ARG A 167 20.78 8.93 -36.77
CA ARG A 167 19.63 8.08 -37.14
C ARG A 167 19.91 6.59 -36.97
N LYS A 168 21.12 6.11 -37.29
CA LYS A 168 21.53 4.72 -37.02
C LYS A 168 21.62 4.41 -35.52
N GLN A 169 22.10 5.37 -34.72
CA GLN A 169 22.14 5.25 -33.27
C GLN A 169 20.72 5.20 -32.68
N LEU A 170 19.82 6.08 -33.16
CA LEU A 170 18.40 6.07 -32.78
C LEU A 170 17.76 4.70 -33.08
N SER A 171 17.86 4.19 -34.31
CA SER A 171 17.25 2.90 -34.66
C SER A 171 17.84 1.72 -33.88
N SER A 172 19.14 1.76 -33.53
CA SER A 172 19.76 0.74 -32.69
C SER A 172 19.37 0.85 -31.21
N LEU A 173 18.97 2.03 -30.74
CA LEU A 173 18.41 2.23 -29.39
C LEU A 173 16.94 1.82 -29.35
N GLU A 174 16.18 2.10 -30.41
CA GLU A 174 14.78 1.65 -30.58
C GLU A 174 14.69 0.12 -30.60
N GLU A 175 15.55 -0.58 -31.37
CA GLU A 175 15.66 -2.04 -31.38
C GLU A 175 16.02 -2.62 -30.00
N LYS A 176 16.95 -1.99 -29.28
CA LYS A 176 17.30 -2.36 -27.89
C LYS A 176 16.15 -2.13 -26.92
N ASN A 177 15.38 -1.05 -27.09
CA ASN A 177 14.24 -0.76 -26.24
C ASN A 177 13.12 -1.79 -26.47
N GLN A 178 12.79 -2.08 -27.74
CA GLN A 178 11.78 -3.07 -28.11
C GLN A 178 12.16 -4.49 -27.63
N THR A 179 13.44 -4.86 -27.72
CA THR A 179 13.90 -6.17 -27.21
C THR A 179 13.87 -6.23 -25.68
N LEU A 180 14.26 -5.16 -24.97
CA LEU A 180 14.12 -5.06 -23.51
C LEU A 180 12.65 -5.09 -23.06
N GLU A 181 11.74 -4.43 -23.78
CA GLU A 181 10.30 -4.46 -23.51
C GLU A 181 9.70 -5.86 -23.74
N SER A 182 10.14 -6.56 -24.78
CA SER A 182 9.77 -7.98 -25.01
C SER A 182 10.29 -8.91 -23.91
N ALA A 183 11.45 -8.60 -23.33
CA ALA A 183 11.99 -9.34 -22.19
C ALA A 183 11.23 -9.01 -20.89
N ALA A 184 10.92 -7.74 -20.63
CA ALA A 184 10.18 -7.30 -19.45
C ALA A 184 8.74 -7.85 -19.43
N THR A 185 8.06 -7.89 -20.58
CA THR A 185 6.72 -8.50 -20.71
C THR A 185 6.76 -10.03 -20.51
N ASN A 186 7.79 -10.71 -21.02
CA ASN A 186 8.02 -12.15 -20.75
C ASN A 186 8.30 -12.43 -19.26
N VAL A 187 9.08 -11.58 -18.59
CA VAL A 187 9.32 -11.67 -17.14
C VAL A 187 8.03 -11.44 -16.37
N ARG A 188 7.23 -10.40 -16.68
CA ARG A 188 5.92 -10.16 -16.05
C ARG A 188 4.97 -11.34 -16.23
N PHE A 189 4.92 -11.96 -17.41
CA PHE A 189 4.08 -13.15 -17.64
C PHE A 189 4.51 -14.35 -16.78
N ARG A 190 5.82 -14.57 -16.61
CA ARG A 190 6.35 -15.59 -15.69
C ARG A 190 6.02 -15.26 -14.24
N GLU A 191 6.15 -14.00 -13.85
CA GLU A 191 5.80 -13.51 -12.52
C GLU A 191 4.32 -13.76 -12.21
N THR A 192 3.40 -13.38 -13.11
CA THR A 192 1.95 -13.63 -12.92
C THR A 192 1.62 -15.12 -12.86
N ASN A 193 2.31 -15.97 -13.62
CA ASN A 193 2.10 -17.42 -13.56
C ASN A 193 2.59 -18.01 -12.24
N LEU A 194 3.76 -17.57 -11.74
CA LEU A 194 4.28 -17.97 -10.43
C LEU A 194 3.43 -17.44 -9.27
N GLN A 195 2.87 -16.22 -9.39
CA GLN A 195 1.91 -15.68 -8.42
C GLN A 195 0.64 -16.55 -8.37
N GLN A 196 0.09 -16.94 -9.53
CA GLN A 196 -1.06 -17.84 -9.62
C GLN A 196 -0.76 -19.24 -9.06
N GLU A 197 0.44 -19.78 -9.30
CA GLU A 197 0.88 -21.06 -8.71
C GLU A 197 1.00 -20.96 -7.18
N ILE A 198 1.61 -19.89 -6.67
CA ILE A 198 1.71 -19.61 -5.22
C ILE A 198 0.31 -19.46 -4.59
N GLU A 199 -0.63 -18.81 -5.26
CA GLU A 199 -1.99 -18.63 -4.76
C GLU A 199 -2.80 -19.94 -4.78
N GLN A 200 -2.64 -20.78 -5.82
CA GLN A 200 -3.18 -22.13 -5.83
C GLN A 200 -2.58 -23.01 -4.72
N LEU A 201 -1.26 -22.93 -4.49
CA LEU A 201 -0.59 -23.66 -3.41
C LEU A 201 -1.03 -23.17 -2.01
N ARG A 202 -1.28 -21.87 -1.83
CA ARG A 202 -1.87 -21.31 -0.60
C ARG A 202 -3.29 -21.83 -0.39
N ASN A 203 -4.18 -21.71 -1.38
CA ASN A 203 -5.55 -22.20 -1.30
C ASN A 203 -5.61 -23.72 -1.01
N ASN A 204 -4.69 -24.50 -1.58
CA ASN A 204 -4.54 -25.92 -1.25
C ASN A 204 -4.06 -26.14 0.20
N ASN A 205 -3.11 -25.34 0.70
CA ASN A 205 -2.64 -25.43 2.09
C ASN A 205 -3.73 -25.03 3.10
N ASP A 206 -4.48 -23.97 2.82
CA ASP A 206 -5.62 -23.52 3.61
C ASP A 206 -6.73 -24.58 3.62
N TRP A 207 -6.98 -25.26 2.50
CA TRP A 207 -7.89 -26.41 2.44
C TRP A 207 -7.39 -27.60 3.27
N TYR A 208 -6.12 -28.00 3.13
CA TYR A 208 -5.54 -29.10 3.91
C TYR A 208 -5.50 -28.80 5.42
N THR A 209 -5.20 -27.57 5.83
CA THR A 209 -5.19 -27.17 7.24
C THR A 209 -6.61 -27.03 7.81
N ALA A 210 -7.58 -26.58 7.01
CA ALA A 210 -8.99 -26.61 7.37
C ALA A 210 -9.50 -28.05 7.57
N GLU A 211 -9.20 -28.97 6.65
CA GLU A 211 -9.62 -30.38 6.76
C GLU A 211 -8.87 -31.12 7.89
N LEU A 212 -7.58 -30.83 8.12
CA LEU A 212 -6.88 -31.34 9.31
C LEU A 212 -7.53 -30.83 10.61
N LYS A 213 -8.00 -29.58 10.63
CA LYS A 213 -8.69 -28.98 11.78
C LYS A 213 -10.09 -29.58 11.99
N THR A 214 -10.92 -29.72 10.96
CA THR A 214 -12.24 -30.36 11.07
C THR A 214 -12.10 -31.79 11.58
N ARG A 215 -11.15 -32.58 11.05
CA ARG A 215 -10.86 -33.94 11.52
C ARG A 215 -10.35 -33.95 12.97
N ALA A 216 -9.48 -33.03 13.36
CA ALA A 216 -9.01 -32.92 14.74
C ALA A 216 -10.14 -32.55 15.72
N ASP A 217 -11.02 -31.62 15.33
CA ASP A 217 -12.20 -31.22 16.10
C ASP A 217 -13.24 -32.35 16.17
N ASP A 218 -13.48 -33.11 15.10
CA ASP A 218 -14.38 -34.26 15.11
C ASP A 218 -13.83 -35.43 15.92
N HIS A 219 -12.52 -35.72 15.85
CA HIS A 219 -11.87 -36.64 16.78
C HIS A 219 -11.89 -36.12 18.23
N SER A 220 -11.95 -34.80 18.45
CA SER A 220 -12.12 -34.19 19.78
C SER A 220 -13.56 -34.38 20.29
N LYS A 221 -14.58 -34.13 19.46
CA LYS A 221 -16.01 -34.40 19.74
C LYS A 221 -16.23 -35.88 20.05
N TYR A 222 -15.81 -36.78 19.16
CA TYR A 222 -15.96 -38.23 19.33
C TYR A 222 -15.30 -38.74 20.62
N ARG A 223 -14.12 -38.24 20.99
CA ARG A 223 -13.49 -38.57 22.28
C ARG A 223 -14.27 -38.02 23.47
N LYS A 224 -14.81 -36.80 23.40
CA LYS A 224 -15.66 -36.23 24.46
C LYS A 224 -16.97 -37.01 24.62
N GLU A 225 -17.63 -37.34 23.51
CA GLU A 225 -18.86 -38.15 23.47
C GLU A 225 -18.63 -39.56 24.02
N LYS A 226 -17.55 -40.24 23.61
CA LYS A 226 -17.22 -41.57 24.13
C LYS A 226 -16.80 -41.54 25.60
N ASN A 227 -16.07 -40.52 26.05
CA ASN A 227 -15.76 -40.34 27.47
C ASN A 227 -17.02 -40.03 28.30
N ALA A 228 -17.96 -39.24 27.75
CA ALA A 228 -19.25 -38.99 28.40
C ALA A 228 -20.11 -40.26 28.46
N GLN A 229 -20.16 -41.06 27.39
CA GLN A 229 -20.85 -42.35 27.34
C GLN A 229 -20.23 -43.35 28.33
N ILE A 230 -18.90 -43.39 28.45
CA ILE A 230 -18.20 -44.21 29.45
C ILE A 230 -18.53 -43.72 30.87
N ALA A 231 -18.51 -42.42 31.13
CA ALA A 231 -18.85 -41.85 32.44
C ALA A 231 -20.34 -42.07 32.82
N GLN A 232 -21.24 -42.06 31.84
CA GLN A 232 -22.65 -42.43 32.04
C GLN A 232 -22.78 -43.92 32.38
N LEU A 233 -22.21 -44.82 31.58
CA LEU A 233 -22.22 -46.26 31.86
C LEU A 233 -21.55 -46.60 33.19
N GLN A 234 -20.53 -45.85 33.62
CA GLN A 234 -19.91 -46.00 34.94
C GLN A 234 -20.83 -45.58 36.09
N ARG A 235 -21.66 -44.54 35.89
CA ARG A 235 -22.71 -44.16 36.86
C ARG A 235 -23.82 -45.20 36.90
N GLU A 236 -24.38 -45.56 35.76
CA GLU A 236 -25.44 -46.58 35.65
C GLU A 236 -25.02 -47.92 36.27
N ASN A 237 -23.75 -48.32 36.11
CA ASN A 237 -23.18 -49.53 36.73
C ASN A 237 -22.88 -49.36 38.24
N ALA A 238 -22.59 -48.15 38.72
CA ALA A 238 -22.47 -47.85 40.14
C ALA A 238 -23.84 -47.83 40.84
N ASP A 239 -24.86 -47.22 40.21
CA ASP A 239 -26.25 -47.20 40.66
C ASP A 239 -26.83 -48.63 40.66
N ALA A 240 -26.50 -49.45 39.65
CA ALA A 240 -26.81 -50.88 39.62
C ALA A 240 -26.10 -51.67 40.73
N ALA A 241 -24.83 -51.36 41.03
CA ALA A 241 -24.11 -51.99 42.13
C ALA A 241 -24.69 -51.60 43.51
N GLU A 242 -25.04 -50.33 43.73
CA GLU A 242 -25.66 -49.89 44.98
C GLU A 242 -27.07 -50.48 45.16
N THR A 243 -27.88 -50.56 44.10
CA THR A 243 -29.19 -51.22 44.17
C THR A 243 -29.07 -52.73 44.38
N ILE A 244 -28.08 -53.41 43.79
CA ILE A 244 -27.76 -54.82 44.08
C ILE A 244 -27.35 -55.00 45.55
N ASP A 245 -26.51 -54.14 46.09
CA ASP A 245 -26.07 -54.23 47.49
C ASP A 245 -27.18 -53.82 48.48
N ALA A 246 -28.07 -52.89 48.13
CA ALA A 246 -29.28 -52.61 48.88
C ALA A 246 -30.23 -53.83 48.90
N LEU A 247 -30.47 -54.47 47.75
CA LEU A 247 -31.26 -55.69 47.65
C LEU A 247 -30.63 -56.86 48.43
N ARG A 248 -29.30 -57.02 48.38
CA ARG A 248 -28.57 -58.00 49.21
C ARG A 248 -28.74 -57.72 50.70
N ARG A 249 -28.67 -56.46 51.14
CA ARG A 249 -28.92 -56.08 52.55
C ARG A 249 -30.34 -56.48 52.95
N THR A 250 -31.36 -56.16 52.15
CA THR A 250 -32.74 -56.58 52.45
C THR A 250 -32.92 -58.10 52.40
N GLU A 251 -32.25 -58.80 51.47
CA GLU A 251 -32.25 -60.26 51.40
C GLU A 251 -31.61 -60.89 52.65
N THR A 252 -30.50 -60.35 53.15
CA THR A 252 -29.87 -60.82 54.40
C THR A 252 -30.73 -60.55 55.63
N LEU A 253 -31.41 -59.40 55.71
CA LEU A 253 -32.36 -59.10 56.79
C LEU A 253 -33.58 -60.03 56.75
N LEU A 254 -34.12 -60.31 55.55
CA LEU A 254 -35.22 -61.26 55.38
C LEU A 254 -34.79 -62.69 55.72
N ARG A 255 -33.58 -63.13 55.35
CA ARG A 255 -33.01 -64.41 55.79
C ARG A 255 -32.88 -64.47 57.31
N GLN A 256 -32.30 -63.45 57.93
CA GLN A 256 -32.18 -63.37 59.40
C GLN A 256 -33.54 -63.48 60.07
N HIS A 257 -34.56 -62.75 59.58
CA HIS A 257 -35.90 -62.81 60.14
C HIS A 257 -36.60 -64.17 59.91
N ILE A 258 -36.32 -64.86 58.79
CA ILE A 258 -36.77 -66.24 58.56
C ILE A 258 -36.12 -67.21 59.56
N GLU A 259 -34.82 -67.10 59.83
CA GLU A 259 -34.16 -67.92 60.85
C GLU A 259 -34.63 -67.58 62.28
N GLU A 260 -34.92 -66.31 62.59
CA GLU A 260 -35.58 -65.91 63.86
C GLU A 260 -36.97 -66.54 64.01
N LEU A 261 -37.77 -66.58 62.93
CA LEU A 261 -39.11 -67.16 62.94
C LEU A 261 -39.06 -68.69 63.04
N LYS A 262 -38.10 -69.34 62.38
CA LYS A 262 -37.81 -70.78 62.58
C LYS A 262 -37.40 -71.07 64.02
N ALA A 263 -36.43 -70.34 64.56
CA ALA A 263 -35.94 -70.55 65.93
C ALA A 263 -37.07 -70.37 66.97
N LYS A 264 -38.00 -69.43 66.75
CA LYS A 264 -39.22 -69.28 67.57
C LYS A 264 -40.18 -70.46 67.38
N ALA A 265 -40.41 -70.92 66.15
CA ALA A 265 -41.24 -72.08 65.88
C ALA A 265 -40.64 -73.38 66.47
N GLU A 266 -39.32 -73.50 66.51
CA GLU A 266 -38.57 -74.58 67.18
C GLU A 266 -38.64 -74.45 68.71
N GLU A 267 -38.54 -73.24 69.29
CA GLU A 267 -38.78 -73.01 70.73
C GLU A 267 -40.21 -73.37 71.12
N ASP A 268 -41.20 -72.96 70.33
CA ASP A 268 -42.61 -73.28 70.56
C ASP A 268 -42.90 -74.78 70.35
N HIS A 269 -42.25 -75.46 69.39
CA HIS A 269 -42.32 -76.93 69.28
C HIS A 269 -41.69 -77.62 70.49
N ALA A 270 -40.50 -77.21 70.94
CA ALA A 270 -39.87 -77.77 72.14
C ALA A 270 -40.72 -77.51 73.40
N ARG A 271 -41.41 -76.36 73.50
CA ARG A 271 -42.38 -76.06 74.55
C ARG A 271 -43.63 -76.94 74.44
N ILE A 272 -44.13 -77.24 73.24
CA ILE A 272 -45.23 -78.19 73.04
C ILE A 272 -44.78 -79.60 73.45
N GLU A 273 -43.61 -80.07 73.02
CA GLU A 273 -43.05 -81.37 73.44
C GLU A 273 -42.83 -81.44 74.96
N GLU A 274 -42.37 -80.36 75.61
CA GLU A 274 -42.24 -80.32 77.07
C GLU A 274 -43.61 -80.39 77.76
N LEU A 275 -44.63 -79.68 77.24
CA LEU A 275 -46.00 -79.72 77.75
C LEU A 275 -46.68 -81.08 77.52
N GLU A 276 -46.51 -81.70 76.36
CA GLU A 276 -47.00 -83.06 76.07
C GLU A 276 -46.26 -84.12 76.90
N SER A 277 -44.95 -83.93 77.13
CA SER A 277 -44.18 -84.78 78.04
C SER A 277 -44.61 -84.60 79.50
N ALA A 278 -44.96 -83.38 79.92
CA ALA A 278 -45.51 -83.12 81.26
C ALA A 278 -46.93 -83.68 81.40
N ALA A 279 -47.78 -83.53 80.39
CA ALA A 279 -49.13 -84.08 80.34
C ALA A 279 -49.11 -85.61 80.39
N SER A 280 -48.34 -86.28 79.52
CA SER A 280 -48.22 -87.74 79.51
C SER A 280 -47.56 -88.30 80.79
N LYS A 281 -46.62 -87.59 81.41
CA LYS A 281 -46.12 -87.93 82.77
C LYS A 281 -47.22 -87.79 83.83
N ALA A 282 -48.06 -86.75 83.75
CA ALA A 282 -49.19 -86.57 84.66
C ALA A 282 -50.26 -87.65 84.44
N GLU A 283 -50.62 -87.98 83.20
CA GLU A 283 -51.53 -89.08 82.86
C GLU A 283 -51.00 -90.43 83.34
N ALA A 284 -49.71 -90.73 83.12
CA ALA A 284 -49.08 -91.94 83.65
C ALA A 284 -49.08 -91.98 85.19
N HIS A 285 -48.90 -90.83 85.85
CA HIS A 285 -49.02 -90.71 87.31
C HIS A 285 -50.47 -90.93 87.79
N TRP A 286 -51.47 -90.31 87.15
CA TRP A 286 -52.89 -90.54 87.43
C TRP A 286 -53.28 -92.00 87.20
N HIS A 287 -52.79 -92.65 86.14
CA HIS A 287 -52.99 -94.07 85.90
C HIS A 287 -52.33 -94.93 86.99
N ALA A 288 -51.11 -94.61 87.42
CA ALA A 288 -50.44 -95.31 88.51
C ALA A 288 -51.16 -95.14 89.86
N GLU A 289 -51.75 -93.97 90.12
CA GLU A 289 -52.62 -93.72 91.28
C GLU A 289 -53.93 -94.48 91.18
N ILE A 290 -54.60 -94.49 90.01
CA ILE A 290 -55.82 -95.27 89.77
C ILE A 290 -55.56 -96.77 89.96
N ASP A 291 -54.45 -97.31 89.45
CA ASP A 291 -54.10 -98.72 89.64
C ASP A 291 -53.55 -99.00 91.05
N GLY A 292 -53.03 -98.00 91.75
CA GLY A 292 -52.75 -98.05 93.20
C GLY A 292 -54.05 -98.16 94.02
N ALA A 293 -54.99 -97.26 93.78
CA ALA A 293 -56.32 -97.23 94.40
C ALA A 293 -57.12 -98.51 94.08
N ARG A 294 -57.04 -99.03 92.85
CA ARG A 294 -57.60 -100.35 92.47
C ARG A 294 -56.96 -101.49 93.25
N ARG A 295 -55.63 -101.51 93.42
CA ARG A 295 -54.95 -102.53 94.25
C ARG A 295 -55.33 -102.43 95.72
N VAL A 296 -55.50 -101.22 96.25
CA VAL A 296 -56.02 -101.01 97.62
C VAL A 296 -57.48 -101.48 97.72
N ALA A 297 -58.33 -101.19 96.73
CA ALA A 297 -59.71 -101.65 96.68
C ALA A 297 -59.82 -103.19 96.57
N THR A 298 -58.99 -103.84 95.74
CA THR A 298 -58.96 -105.32 95.66
C THR A 298 -58.37 -105.95 96.91
N LEU A 299 -57.42 -105.33 97.61
CA LEU A 299 -56.97 -105.76 98.94
C LEU A 299 -58.08 -105.61 99.99
N HIS A 300 -58.86 -104.53 99.98
CA HIS A 300 -60.03 -104.40 100.85
C HIS A 300 -61.12 -105.44 100.53
N GLN A 301 -61.33 -105.75 99.24
CA GLN A 301 -62.24 -106.81 98.82
C GLN A 301 -61.74 -108.20 99.25
N GLN A 302 -60.46 -108.53 99.03
CA GLN A 302 -59.85 -109.79 99.49
C GLN A 302 -59.88 -109.93 101.01
N ASN A 303 -59.66 -108.84 101.76
CA ASN A 303 -59.77 -108.82 103.21
C ASN A 303 -61.24 -109.02 103.66
N SER A 304 -62.20 -108.35 103.00
CA SER A 304 -63.64 -108.59 103.19
C SER A 304 -64.01 -110.05 102.94
N ASP A 305 -63.57 -110.63 101.83
CA ASP A 305 -63.87 -112.02 101.46
C ASP A 305 -63.12 -113.05 102.34
N MET A 306 -61.92 -112.73 102.85
CA MET A 306 -61.28 -113.51 103.92
C MET A 306 -62.08 -113.45 105.22
N ASN A 307 -62.59 -112.27 105.61
CA ASN A 307 -63.40 -112.15 106.83
C ASN A 307 -64.75 -112.86 106.68
N LYS A 308 -65.35 -112.90 105.48
CA LYS A 308 -66.52 -113.75 105.18
C LYS A 308 -66.19 -115.23 105.35
N ARG A 309 -65.13 -115.74 104.70
CA ARG A 309 -64.69 -117.14 104.85
C ARG A 309 -64.44 -117.51 106.31
N ARG A 310 -63.80 -116.62 107.06
CA ARG A 310 -63.54 -116.81 108.49
C ARG A 310 -64.83 -116.79 109.35
N LEU A 311 -65.86 -116.08 108.90
CA LEU A 311 -67.20 -116.10 109.49
C LEU A 311 -67.94 -117.40 109.15
N GLU A 312 -67.83 -117.87 107.90
CA GLU A 312 -68.38 -119.14 107.41
C GLU A 312 -67.72 -120.34 108.14
N GLU A 313 -66.39 -120.33 108.31
CA GLU A 313 -65.64 -121.30 109.12
C GLU A 313 -66.16 -121.32 110.57
N LEU A 314 -66.24 -120.16 111.23
CA LEU A 314 -66.79 -120.04 112.60
C LEU A 314 -68.26 -120.49 112.70
N GLN A 315 -69.07 -120.29 111.65
CA GLN A 315 -70.43 -120.82 111.59
C GLN A 315 -70.44 -122.36 111.48
N THR A 316 -69.54 -122.96 110.69
CA THR A 316 -69.45 -124.43 110.59
C THR A 316 -68.94 -125.09 111.87
N ASP A 317 -67.99 -124.47 112.58
CA ASP A 317 -67.53 -125.00 113.87
C ASP A 317 -68.56 -124.76 114.99
N SER A 318 -69.31 -123.65 114.93
CA SER A 318 -70.48 -123.45 115.80
C SER A 318 -71.61 -124.46 115.55
N ALA A 319 -71.78 -124.95 114.33
CA ALA A 319 -72.76 -125.99 114.02
C ALA A 319 -72.29 -127.37 114.54
N ARG A 320 -71.02 -127.71 114.39
CA ARG A 320 -70.43 -128.95 114.95
C ARG A 320 -70.59 -129.02 116.46
N LEU A 321 -70.28 -127.93 117.17
CA LEU A 321 -70.47 -127.85 118.62
C LEU A 321 -71.94 -128.01 119.07
N GLN A 322 -72.92 -127.76 118.19
CA GLN A 322 -74.34 -128.02 118.47
C GLN A 322 -74.71 -129.49 118.26
N ASP A 323 -74.21 -130.14 117.20
CA ASP A 323 -74.38 -131.59 116.98
C ASP A 323 -73.70 -132.42 118.08
N ASP A 324 -72.46 -132.07 118.46
CA ASP A 324 -71.73 -132.76 119.53
C ASP A 324 -72.48 -132.65 120.89
N ALA A 325 -72.95 -131.45 121.24
CA ALA A 325 -73.76 -131.24 122.44
C ALA A 325 -75.11 -131.96 122.40
N ALA A 326 -75.76 -132.07 121.23
CA ALA A 326 -76.99 -132.84 121.08
C ALA A 326 -76.76 -134.35 121.30
N ASN A 327 -75.62 -134.88 120.86
CA ASN A 327 -75.23 -136.27 121.07
C ASN A 327 -74.94 -136.58 122.56
N GLU A 328 -74.23 -135.69 123.28
CA GLU A 328 -74.03 -135.85 124.73
C GLU A 328 -75.34 -135.79 125.52
N ILE A 329 -76.25 -134.86 125.17
CA ILE A 329 -77.58 -134.77 125.80
C ILE A 329 -78.40 -136.06 125.58
N GLY A 330 -78.33 -136.65 124.39
CA GLY A 330 -79.00 -137.92 124.08
C GLY A 330 -78.49 -139.09 124.92
N GLN A 331 -77.18 -139.17 125.16
CA GLN A 331 -76.58 -140.21 126.01
C GLN A 331 -76.95 -140.02 127.48
N LEU A 332 -76.85 -138.78 128.00
CA LEU A 332 -77.21 -138.46 129.38
C LEU A 332 -78.71 -138.68 129.68
N GLN A 333 -79.60 -138.55 128.70
CA GLN A 333 -81.02 -138.89 128.87
C GLN A 333 -81.26 -140.40 129.01
N ALA A 334 -80.53 -141.24 128.26
CA ALA A 334 -80.66 -142.69 128.35
C ALA A 334 -80.20 -143.24 129.72
N ASP A 335 -79.07 -142.75 130.24
CA ASP A 335 -78.57 -143.15 131.57
C ASP A 335 -79.53 -142.74 132.70
N VAL A 336 -80.16 -141.56 132.60
CA VAL A 336 -81.15 -141.08 133.58
C VAL A 336 -82.43 -141.92 133.61
N GLU A 337 -82.88 -142.48 132.48
CA GLU A 337 -84.01 -143.42 132.49
C GLU A 337 -83.62 -144.78 133.09
N LEU A 338 -82.39 -145.24 132.89
CA LEU A 338 -81.89 -146.50 133.46
C LEU A 338 -81.75 -146.39 134.99
N GLU A 339 -81.23 -145.28 135.51
CA GLU A 339 -81.17 -145.02 136.95
C GLU A 339 -82.54 -144.74 137.59
N ARG A 340 -83.51 -144.14 136.87
CA ARG A 340 -84.89 -144.02 137.38
C ARG A 340 -85.56 -145.36 137.64
N ASN A 341 -85.30 -146.36 136.79
CA ASN A 341 -85.81 -147.72 137.01
C ASN A 341 -85.16 -148.39 138.23
N ARG A 342 -83.91 -148.07 138.55
CA ARG A 342 -83.24 -148.52 139.79
C ARG A 342 -83.76 -147.80 141.03
N ALA A 343 -84.05 -146.49 140.93
CA ALA A 343 -84.64 -145.72 142.02
C ALA A 343 -85.98 -146.31 142.47
N ALA A 344 -86.83 -146.73 141.54
CA ALA A 344 -88.14 -147.32 141.86
C ALA A 344 -88.06 -148.63 142.69
N GLU A 345 -87.02 -149.45 142.53
CA GLU A 345 -86.78 -150.63 143.39
C GLU A 345 -86.23 -150.28 144.78
N LEU A 346 -85.63 -149.10 144.93
CA LEU A 346 -85.07 -148.60 146.20
C LEU A 346 -86.09 -147.77 146.99
N ASP A 347 -86.98 -147.04 146.32
CA ASP A 347 -88.05 -146.27 146.97
C ASP A 347 -89.07 -147.18 147.69
N ALA A 348 -89.26 -148.41 147.21
CA ALA A 348 -90.03 -149.43 147.93
C ALA A 348 -89.39 -149.88 149.26
N ARG A 349 -88.10 -149.57 149.49
CA ARG A 349 -87.37 -149.87 150.74
C ARG A 349 -87.11 -148.64 151.62
N THR A 350 -87.09 -147.43 151.06
CA THR A 350 -87.08 -146.20 151.87
C THR A 350 -88.44 -146.01 152.58
N ALA A 351 -89.53 -146.49 151.98
CA ALA A 351 -90.84 -146.61 152.63
C ALA A 351 -90.79 -147.39 153.98
N GLU A 352 -89.97 -148.43 154.09
CA GLU A 352 -89.81 -149.19 155.35
C GLU A 352 -88.93 -148.47 156.40
N LEU A 353 -88.31 -147.33 156.05
CA LEU A 353 -87.46 -146.52 156.92
C LEU A 353 -87.92 -145.05 157.04
N GLU A 354 -89.15 -144.72 156.62
CA GLU A 354 -89.76 -143.37 156.68
C GLU A 354 -89.73 -142.71 158.07
N THR A 355 -89.64 -143.49 159.16
CA THR A 355 -90.14 -143.08 160.48
C THR A 355 -89.09 -142.60 161.49
N LEU A 356 -87.80 -142.51 161.13
CA LEU A 356 -86.72 -142.31 162.11
C LEU A 356 -85.64 -141.26 161.82
N VAL A 357 -85.65 -140.61 160.65
CA VAL A 357 -84.76 -139.46 160.36
C VAL A 357 -85.57 -138.19 160.01
N GLU A 358 -86.86 -138.18 160.33
CA GLU A 358 -87.65 -136.94 160.42
C GLU A 358 -87.24 -136.13 161.66
N ASN A 359 -86.01 -135.58 161.64
CA ASN A 359 -85.53 -134.59 162.60
C ASN A 359 -84.34 -133.78 162.04
N LEU A 360 -84.67 -132.62 161.46
CA LEU A 360 -83.93 -131.35 161.58
C LEU A 360 -82.57 -131.13 160.83
N LYS A 361 -82.64 -130.15 159.90
CA LYS A 361 -81.74 -128.98 159.71
C LYS A 361 -80.58 -129.00 158.68
N SER A 362 -80.83 -128.16 157.67
CA SER A 362 -80.00 -127.41 156.72
C SER A 362 -78.81 -126.57 157.28
N ASP A 363 -77.81 -126.21 156.43
CA ASP A 363 -77.36 -124.81 156.11
C ASP A 363 -75.94 -124.59 155.43
N ASN A 364 -75.88 -123.84 154.29
CA ASN A 364 -74.99 -122.65 153.94
C ASN A 364 -73.44 -122.64 153.49
N SER A 365 -72.97 -121.50 152.89
CA SER A 365 -71.56 -120.96 152.52
C SER A 365 -70.90 -121.26 151.10
N ASP A 366 -69.90 -120.58 150.46
CA ASP A 366 -69.01 -119.35 150.60
C ASP A 366 -68.50 -118.67 149.23
N LEU A 367 -67.26 -118.09 149.06
CA LEU A 367 -66.88 -116.94 148.13
C LEU A 367 -65.36 -116.72 147.67
N ARG A 368 -65.04 -115.64 146.85
CA ARG A 368 -63.74 -114.82 146.58
C ARG A 368 -62.94 -115.09 145.23
N SER A 369 -61.99 -114.33 144.57
CA SER A 369 -61.44 -112.91 144.32
C SER A 369 -60.32 -112.95 143.17
N SER A 370 -59.49 -112.03 142.55
CA SER A 370 -59.12 -110.56 142.28
C SER A 370 -58.08 -110.49 141.04
N VAL A 371 -57.26 -109.54 140.42
CA VAL A 371 -56.52 -108.18 140.40
C VAL A 371 -56.12 -107.84 138.87
N ARG A 372 -55.67 -106.73 138.14
CA ARG A 372 -55.08 -105.31 138.14
C ARG A 372 -53.53 -105.13 137.80
N ILE A 373 -52.84 -104.13 137.12
CA ILE A 373 -52.95 -102.73 136.49
C ILE A 373 -51.77 -102.32 135.44
N PRO A 374 -51.72 -101.14 134.69
CA PRO A 374 -50.86 -100.81 133.46
C PRO A 374 -50.07 -99.42 133.26
N GLY A 375 -49.24 -99.15 132.17
CA GLY A 375 -48.91 -97.74 131.65
C GLY A 375 -47.69 -97.25 130.69
N THR A 376 -47.98 -96.39 129.64
CA THR A 376 -47.30 -95.09 129.15
C THR A 376 -46.24 -94.96 127.92
N PRO A 377 -45.78 -93.76 127.33
CA PRO A 377 -45.76 -93.45 125.83
C PRO A 377 -44.70 -92.45 125.13
N ARG A 378 -44.93 -91.97 123.84
CA ARG A 378 -44.36 -90.79 123.00
C ARG A 378 -43.19 -91.06 121.97
N ARG A 379 -42.70 -90.22 120.98
CA ARG A 379 -42.79 -88.78 120.46
C ARG A 379 -42.29 -88.61 118.96
N GLY A 380 -42.23 -87.39 118.33
CA GLY A 380 -41.64 -87.02 116.97
C GLY A 380 -41.45 -85.49 116.66
N ILE A 381 -40.98 -84.99 115.44
CA ILE A 381 -41.05 -83.59 114.79
C ILE A 381 -40.06 -83.28 113.57
N ASN A 382 -40.47 -82.41 112.57
CA ASN A 382 -39.84 -81.52 111.48
C ASN A 382 -38.36 -81.62 110.95
N GLY A 383 -37.91 -81.02 109.81
CA GLY A 383 -38.53 -80.36 108.60
C GLY A 383 -37.72 -79.26 107.82
N SER A 384 -37.87 -79.18 106.46
CA SER A 384 -37.82 -78.03 105.47
C SER A 384 -36.58 -77.11 105.12
N PHE A 385 -36.70 -76.36 103.99
CA PHE A 385 -35.85 -75.32 103.31
C PHE A 385 -34.53 -75.74 102.57
N GLY A 386 -34.03 -75.04 101.52
CA GLY A 386 -34.62 -73.99 100.65
C GLY A 386 -33.69 -73.11 99.76
N THR A 387 -33.64 -73.38 98.43
CA THR A 387 -33.47 -72.43 97.28
C THR A 387 -32.13 -71.60 97.08
N PRO A 388 -31.98 -70.53 96.22
CA PRO A 388 -31.15 -70.65 94.99
C PRO A 388 -30.28 -69.42 94.51
N GLY A 389 -29.58 -69.54 93.35
CA GLY A 389 -29.76 -68.58 92.23
C GLY A 389 -28.73 -67.46 91.86
N ARG A 390 -28.32 -67.48 90.58
CA ARG A 390 -28.16 -66.36 89.58
C ARG A 390 -27.34 -65.05 89.82
N ALA A 391 -26.32 -64.86 88.95
CA ALA A 391 -26.12 -63.81 87.92
C ALA A 391 -26.19 -62.28 88.19
N ALA A 392 -25.26 -61.49 87.57
CA ALA A 392 -25.47 -60.24 86.78
C ALA A 392 -24.17 -59.38 86.60
N SER A 393 -24.18 -58.46 85.61
CA SER A 393 -23.10 -57.53 85.15
C SER A 393 -23.19 -56.13 85.84
N PRO A 394 -22.55 -54.99 85.42
CA PRO A 394 -21.66 -54.69 84.26
C PRO A 394 -20.50 -53.62 84.42
N ALA A 395 -19.75 -53.39 83.32
CA ALA A 395 -19.41 -52.06 82.69
C ALA A 395 -17.97 -51.41 82.69
N VAL A 396 -17.70 -50.71 81.56
CA VAL A 396 -16.83 -49.52 81.23
C VAL A 396 -15.30 -49.65 80.86
N PHE A 397 -14.97 -49.06 79.68
CA PHE A 397 -13.69 -48.47 79.15
C PHE A 397 -12.59 -49.29 78.42
N SER A 398 -11.72 -48.56 77.68
CA SER A 398 -10.71 -48.97 76.64
C SER A 398 -9.40 -48.14 76.75
N PRO A 399 -8.31 -48.31 75.94
CA PRO A 399 -7.77 -49.41 75.10
C PRO A 399 -6.42 -49.95 75.72
N GLY A 400 -5.38 -50.58 75.11
CA GLY A 400 -4.97 -50.98 73.74
C GLY A 400 -3.83 -50.12 73.13
N GLY A 401 -2.71 -50.61 72.56
CA GLY A 401 -2.23 -52.01 72.35
C GLY A 401 -0.73 -52.14 71.89
N SER A 402 -0.29 -53.39 71.59
CA SER A 402 1.12 -53.87 71.35
C SER A 402 1.81 -53.30 70.08
N GLN A 403 3.14 -53.15 69.89
CA GLN A 403 4.42 -53.63 70.51
C GLN A 403 5.00 -54.97 69.98
N LEU A 404 6.36 -55.09 69.95
CA LEU A 404 7.25 -56.22 69.53
C LEU A 404 7.37 -56.43 67.99
N LYS A 405 8.46 -56.97 67.38
CA LYS A 405 9.81 -57.45 67.83
C LYS A 405 10.83 -57.38 66.66
N ALA A 406 12.14 -57.57 66.90
CA ALA A 406 13.19 -57.62 65.85
C ALA A 406 14.36 -58.55 66.22
N ASP A 407 15.03 -59.16 65.22
CA ASP A 407 16.36 -59.81 65.33
C ASP A 407 16.98 -60.10 63.93
N ALA A 408 18.23 -59.65 63.66
CA ALA A 408 19.11 -60.10 62.55
C ALA A 408 20.51 -59.42 62.51
N SER A 409 21.57 -60.24 62.45
CA SER A 409 22.91 -60.01 61.84
C SER A 409 23.59 -58.62 61.88
N LYS A 410 24.53 -58.44 62.83
CA LYS A 410 25.48 -57.30 62.89
C LYS A 410 26.45 -57.19 61.71
N THR A 411 26.67 -58.29 60.96
CA THR A 411 27.58 -58.31 59.81
C THR A 411 26.95 -57.69 58.56
N GLN A 412 25.63 -57.77 58.43
CA GLN A 412 24.87 -57.26 57.28
C GLN A 412 25.01 -55.73 57.18
N LEU A 413 24.84 -55.04 58.31
CA LEU A 413 25.06 -53.59 58.44
C LEU A 413 26.47 -53.13 58.06
N LEU A 414 27.51 -53.97 58.18
CA LEU A 414 28.86 -53.63 57.75
C LEU A 414 29.08 -53.77 56.25
N ILE A 415 28.36 -54.71 55.61
CA ILE A 415 28.33 -54.86 54.15
C ILE A 415 27.56 -53.68 53.55
N GLU A 416 26.35 -53.41 54.05
CA GLU A 416 25.52 -52.27 53.66
C GLU A 416 26.24 -50.94 53.86
N ASN A 417 26.97 -50.75 54.96
CA ASN A 417 27.76 -49.53 55.17
C ASN A 417 28.96 -49.40 54.20
N ASN A 418 29.51 -50.53 53.72
CA ASN A 418 30.57 -50.52 52.72
C ASN A 418 30.00 -50.23 51.33
N ASP A 419 28.86 -50.81 50.97
CA ASP A 419 28.18 -50.58 49.69
C ASP A 419 27.62 -49.16 49.59
N LEU A 420 27.02 -48.60 50.66
CA LEU A 420 26.67 -47.18 50.74
C LEU A 420 27.92 -46.28 50.60
N LYS A 421 29.11 -46.71 51.07
CA LYS A 421 30.40 -46.03 50.84
C LYS A 421 30.98 -46.24 49.43
N LYS A 422 30.44 -47.16 48.63
CA LYS A 422 30.73 -47.28 47.18
C LYS A 422 29.77 -46.42 46.38
N GLU A 423 28.47 -46.43 46.72
CA GLU A 423 27.47 -45.58 46.08
C GLU A 423 27.74 -44.10 46.32
N LEU A 424 28.05 -43.69 47.56
CA LEU A 424 28.44 -42.30 47.87
C LEU A 424 29.75 -41.87 47.20
N ARG A 425 30.61 -42.82 46.80
CA ARG A 425 31.76 -42.54 45.93
C ARG A 425 31.34 -42.37 44.48
N LYS A 426 30.56 -43.30 43.91
CA LYS A 426 29.97 -43.19 42.56
C LYS A 426 29.15 -41.92 42.36
N VAL A 427 28.46 -41.44 43.39
CA VAL A 427 27.69 -40.19 43.34
C VAL A 427 28.62 -38.95 43.37
N ARG A 428 29.75 -39.01 44.07
CA ARG A 428 30.78 -37.95 44.03
C ARG A 428 31.56 -37.95 42.73
N GLU A 429 32.00 -39.11 42.26
CA GLU A 429 32.63 -39.32 40.96
C GLU A 429 31.74 -38.73 39.85
N LYS A 430 30.44 -39.04 39.84
CA LYS A 430 29.47 -38.44 38.91
C LYS A 430 29.23 -36.93 39.08
N ALA A 431 29.32 -36.41 40.30
CA ALA A 431 29.18 -34.97 40.55
C ALA A 431 30.45 -34.20 40.11
N GLU A 432 31.62 -34.82 40.25
CA GLU A 432 32.90 -34.32 39.74
C GLU A 432 32.93 -34.38 38.21
N GLU A 433 32.51 -35.49 37.59
CA GLU A 433 32.29 -35.63 36.12
C GLU A 433 31.32 -34.56 35.58
N GLN A 434 30.19 -34.33 36.27
CA GLN A 434 29.26 -33.27 35.89
C GLN A 434 29.86 -31.87 36.07
N SER A 435 30.65 -31.64 37.12
CA SER A 435 31.35 -30.36 37.32
C SER A 435 32.46 -30.13 36.29
N THR A 436 33.17 -31.16 35.83
CA THR A 436 34.15 -31.01 34.75
C THR A 436 33.47 -30.70 33.43
N VAL A 437 32.38 -31.40 33.07
CA VAL A 437 31.61 -31.10 31.85
C VAL A 437 31.01 -29.69 31.90
N VAL A 438 30.50 -29.23 33.04
CA VAL A 438 30.00 -27.85 33.19
C VAL A 438 31.13 -26.81 33.07
N ASN A 439 32.32 -27.09 33.61
CA ASN A 439 33.48 -26.20 33.48
C ASN A 439 34.04 -26.20 32.05
N GLU A 440 34.04 -27.33 31.35
CA GLU A 440 34.41 -27.43 29.93
C GLU A 440 33.43 -26.65 29.06
N MET A 441 32.11 -26.80 29.28
CA MET A 441 31.08 -26.00 28.60
C MET A 441 31.21 -24.50 28.90
N LEU A 442 31.55 -24.12 30.14
CA LEU A 442 31.79 -22.73 30.51
C LEU A 442 33.03 -22.18 29.78
N GLN A 443 34.12 -22.93 29.74
CA GLN A 443 35.36 -22.54 29.07
C GLN A 443 35.21 -22.50 27.53
N GLU A 444 34.37 -23.35 26.94
CA GLU A 444 33.98 -23.23 25.53
C GLU A 444 33.11 -21.99 25.29
N LEU A 445 32.18 -21.65 26.20
CA LEU A 445 31.40 -20.41 26.12
C LEU A 445 32.30 -19.17 26.26
N GLU A 446 33.22 -19.13 27.20
CA GLU A 446 34.22 -18.05 27.35
C GLU A 446 35.10 -17.92 26.09
N ARG A 447 35.48 -19.05 25.46
CA ARG A 447 36.23 -19.05 24.18
C ARG A 447 35.40 -18.55 23.00
N ARG A 448 34.07 -18.70 23.04
CA ARG A 448 33.13 -18.21 22.01
C ARG A 448 32.59 -16.80 22.28
N GLN A 449 32.68 -16.30 23.51
CA GLN A 449 32.26 -14.95 23.90
C GLN A 449 32.80 -13.84 22.98
N PRO A 450 34.10 -13.79 22.59
CA PRO A 450 34.57 -12.76 21.65
C PRO A 450 33.98 -12.88 20.25
N GLU A 451 33.61 -14.08 19.78
CA GLU A 451 32.90 -14.26 18.51
C GLU A 451 31.47 -13.70 18.60
N PHE A 452 30.78 -13.89 19.74
CA PHE A 452 29.48 -13.28 19.99
C PHE A 452 29.53 -11.75 20.12
N ASP A 453 30.55 -11.20 20.77
CA ASP A 453 30.71 -9.75 20.94
C ASP A 453 31.15 -9.05 19.64
N GLU A 454 31.84 -9.76 18.74
CA GLU A 454 32.11 -9.29 17.38
C GLU A 454 30.86 -9.39 16.49
N LEU A 455 30.12 -10.50 16.53
CA LEU A 455 28.84 -10.61 15.82
C LEU A 455 27.81 -9.58 16.30
N ARG A 456 27.81 -9.20 17.58
CA ARG A 456 27.01 -8.08 18.10
C ARG A 456 27.43 -6.76 17.45
N ARG A 457 28.71 -6.39 17.50
CA ARG A 457 29.21 -5.17 16.82
C ARG A 457 28.87 -5.13 15.33
N GLN A 458 28.95 -6.26 14.64
CA GLN A 458 28.59 -6.35 13.23
C GLN A 458 27.08 -6.18 13.00
N ASN A 459 26.22 -6.73 13.87
CA ASN A 459 24.78 -6.48 13.81
C ASN A 459 24.43 -5.02 14.16
N ASP A 460 25.08 -4.44 15.17
CA ASP A 460 24.89 -3.05 15.57
C ASP A 460 25.27 -2.10 14.42
N ALA A 461 26.45 -2.31 13.79
CA ALA A 461 26.91 -1.53 12.65
C ALA A 461 26.07 -1.73 11.37
N LEU A 462 25.56 -2.95 11.11
CA LEU A 462 24.62 -3.19 10.02
C LEU A 462 23.25 -2.55 10.29
N THR A 463 22.84 -2.46 11.56
CA THR A 463 21.61 -1.75 11.96
C THR A 463 21.78 -0.24 11.79
N GLU A 464 22.93 0.31 12.18
CA GLU A 464 23.30 1.73 11.94
C GLU A 464 23.30 2.04 10.43
N GLN A 465 23.99 1.25 9.61
CA GLN A 465 23.96 1.39 8.14
C GLN A 465 22.55 1.24 7.54
N SER A 466 21.73 0.34 8.08
CA SER A 466 20.34 0.18 7.64
C SER A 466 19.48 1.41 7.99
N ASN A 467 19.75 2.07 9.12
CA ASN A 467 19.09 3.31 9.50
C ASN A 467 19.57 4.46 8.60
N ASP A 468 20.87 4.60 8.37
CA ASP A 468 21.45 5.63 7.48
C ASP A 468 20.88 5.53 6.05
N ILE A 469 20.79 4.31 5.51
CA ILE A 469 20.18 4.05 4.19
C ILE A 469 18.69 4.39 4.19
N SER A 470 17.99 4.19 5.30
CA SER A 470 16.56 4.55 5.43
C SER A 470 16.37 6.07 5.50
N VAL A 471 17.22 6.79 6.24
CA VAL A 471 17.20 8.26 6.30
C VAL A 471 17.52 8.86 4.93
N LEU A 472 18.54 8.36 4.24
CA LEU A 472 18.87 8.79 2.87
C LEU A 472 17.76 8.48 1.85
N LEU A 473 16.98 7.43 2.07
CA LEU A 473 15.82 7.11 1.24
C LEU A 473 14.64 8.06 1.54
N ASP A 474 14.36 8.35 2.81
CA ASP A 474 13.31 9.28 3.22
C ASP A 474 13.62 10.72 2.75
N ASP A 475 14.87 11.17 2.88
CA ASP A 475 15.34 12.46 2.34
C ASP A 475 15.18 12.51 0.81
N ALA A 476 15.60 11.47 0.08
CA ALA A 476 15.45 11.40 -1.37
C ALA A 476 13.98 11.34 -1.82
N ILE A 477 13.09 10.75 -1.03
CA ILE A 477 11.64 10.78 -1.26
C ILE A 477 11.09 12.19 -1.02
N ALA A 478 11.51 12.87 0.05
CA ALA A 478 11.10 14.23 0.36
C ALA A 478 11.57 15.22 -0.72
N GLU A 479 12.82 15.12 -1.19
CA GLU A 479 13.34 15.89 -2.32
C GLU A 479 12.52 15.63 -3.59
N ARG A 480 12.28 14.36 -3.95
CA ARG A 480 11.46 13.98 -5.11
C ARG A 480 10.06 14.59 -5.03
N GLU A 481 9.40 14.57 -3.87
CA GLU A 481 8.10 15.20 -3.71
C GLU A 481 8.17 16.74 -3.79
N THR A 482 9.22 17.39 -3.27
CA THR A 482 9.38 18.84 -3.48
C THR A 482 9.53 19.18 -4.95
N ALA A 483 10.38 18.46 -5.69
CA ALA A 483 10.54 18.63 -7.13
C ALA A 483 9.25 18.34 -7.90
N GLU A 484 8.46 17.34 -7.50
CA GLU A 484 7.16 17.05 -8.12
C GLU A 484 6.12 18.15 -7.83
N ARG A 485 6.06 18.66 -6.60
CA ARG A 485 5.18 19.79 -6.22
C ARG A 485 5.56 21.06 -6.98
N GLU A 486 6.85 21.34 -7.13
CA GLU A 486 7.35 22.48 -7.91
C GLU A 486 7.11 22.29 -9.42
N ALA A 487 7.30 21.09 -9.97
CA ALA A 487 7.02 20.80 -11.38
C ALA A 487 5.52 20.94 -11.70
N ARG A 488 4.63 20.40 -10.86
CA ARG A 488 3.17 20.59 -11.00
C ARG A 488 2.78 22.07 -10.93
N LYS A 489 3.42 22.86 -10.05
CA LYS A 489 3.20 24.31 -10.00
C LYS A 489 3.69 25.00 -11.27
N ALA A 490 4.91 24.70 -11.73
CA ALA A 490 5.48 25.28 -12.94
C ALA A 490 4.67 24.95 -14.21
N ILE A 491 4.05 23.77 -14.27
CA ILE A 491 3.10 23.40 -15.33
C ILE A 491 1.84 24.27 -15.26
N GLY A 492 1.21 24.41 -14.09
CA GLY A 492 0.03 25.27 -13.92
C GLY A 492 0.31 26.76 -14.17
N ASP A 493 1.47 27.25 -13.72
CA ASP A 493 1.95 28.62 -14.00
C ASP A 493 2.17 28.80 -15.52
N PHE A 494 2.69 27.78 -16.23
CA PHE A 494 2.88 27.81 -17.69
C PHE A 494 1.55 27.74 -18.46
N GLU A 495 0.64 26.86 -18.08
CA GLU A 495 -0.70 26.74 -18.69
C GLU A 495 -1.49 28.04 -18.55
N GLY A 496 -1.47 28.66 -17.35
CA GLY A 496 -2.09 29.97 -17.12
C GLY A 496 -1.49 31.09 -17.97
N VAL A 497 -0.16 31.15 -18.11
CA VAL A 497 0.53 32.12 -18.99
C VAL A 497 0.26 31.84 -20.47
N GLN A 498 0.11 30.57 -20.86
CA GLN A 498 -0.26 30.18 -22.24
C GLN A 498 -1.69 30.64 -22.58
N ASP A 499 -2.64 30.44 -21.67
CA ASP A 499 -4.03 30.90 -21.84
C ASP A 499 -4.14 32.43 -21.82
N GLU A 500 -3.41 33.13 -20.93
CA GLU A 500 -3.32 34.60 -20.95
C GLU A 500 -2.72 35.10 -22.28
N CYS A 501 -1.64 34.46 -22.77
CA CYS A 501 -1.07 34.77 -24.07
C CYS A 501 -2.06 34.52 -25.22
N GLY A 502 -2.90 33.48 -25.13
CA GLY A 502 -3.98 33.22 -26.07
C GLY A 502 -5.04 34.33 -26.05
N LEU A 503 -5.51 34.71 -24.86
CA LEU A 503 -6.47 35.78 -24.64
C LEU A 503 -5.96 37.14 -25.16
N LEU A 504 -4.73 37.52 -24.83
CA LEU A 504 -4.12 38.77 -25.28
C LEU A 504 -3.92 38.80 -26.80
N ARG A 505 -3.56 37.67 -27.43
CA ARG A 505 -3.48 37.58 -28.91
C ARG A 505 -4.85 37.79 -29.56
N ARG A 506 -5.91 37.18 -29.03
CA ARG A 506 -7.30 37.38 -29.50
C ARG A 506 -7.74 38.83 -29.33
N GLN A 507 -7.51 39.44 -28.16
CA GLN A 507 -7.82 40.87 -27.93
C GLN A 507 -7.09 41.79 -28.92
N VAL A 508 -5.82 41.51 -29.25
CA VAL A 508 -5.08 42.27 -30.27
C VAL A 508 -5.65 42.05 -31.68
N GLN A 509 -6.11 40.84 -32.01
CA GLN A 509 -6.80 40.56 -33.28
C GLN A 509 -8.14 41.30 -33.38
N ASP A 510 -8.99 41.20 -32.35
CA ASP A 510 -10.28 41.91 -32.26
C ASP A 510 -10.09 43.43 -32.39
N MET A 511 -9.17 44.03 -31.63
CA MET A 511 -8.81 45.45 -31.76
C MET A 511 -8.28 45.79 -33.16
N THR A 512 -7.50 44.91 -33.79
CA THR A 512 -7.01 45.12 -35.16
C THR A 512 -8.15 45.11 -36.18
N ILE A 513 -9.15 44.22 -36.01
CA ILE A 513 -10.35 44.18 -36.85
C ILE A 513 -11.20 45.45 -36.66
N GLN A 514 -11.37 45.90 -35.42
CA GLN A 514 -12.07 47.15 -35.10
C GLN A 514 -11.37 48.39 -35.70
N LEU A 515 -10.06 48.52 -35.52
CA LEU A 515 -9.26 49.63 -36.06
C LEU A 515 -9.26 49.63 -37.59
N ARG A 516 -9.09 48.46 -38.22
CA ARG A 516 -9.21 48.26 -39.68
C ARG A 516 -10.58 48.69 -40.18
N SER A 517 -11.65 48.31 -39.48
CA SER A 517 -13.03 48.66 -39.82
C SER A 517 -13.31 50.16 -39.70
N LEU A 518 -12.75 50.83 -38.69
CA LEU A 518 -12.84 52.28 -38.52
C LEU A 518 -12.05 53.03 -39.61
N LEU A 519 -10.81 52.61 -39.87
CA LEU A 519 -9.94 53.26 -40.87
C LEU A 519 -10.53 53.17 -42.28
N TRP A 520 -10.94 51.98 -42.72
CA TRP A 520 -11.49 51.80 -44.08
C TRP A 520 -12.86 52.44 -44.27
N ARG A 521 -13.71 52.52 -43.23
CA ARG A 521 -14.94 53.34 -43.30
C ARG A 521 -14.62 54.82 -43.44
N ARG A 522 -13.72 55.34 -42.60
CA ARG A 522 -13.30 56.75 -42.67
C ARG A 522 -12.70 57.11 -44.03
N GLU A 523 -11.88 56.24 -44.61
CA GLU A 523 -11.32 56.44 -45.95
C GLU A 523 -12.40 56.40 -47.05
N ALA A 524 -13.41 55.55 -46.91
CA ALA A 524 -14.58 55.49 -47.79
C ALA A 524 -15.52 56.71 -47.63
N GLU A 525 -15.57 57.32 -46.44
CA GLU A 525 -16.32 58.56 -46.17
C GLU A 525 -15.59 59.80 -46.70
N GLU A 526 -14.27 59.90 -46.49
CA GLU A 526 -13.45 61.05 -46.91
C GLU A 526 -13.17 61.06 -48.43
N ASN A 527 -12.94 59.89 -49.05
CA ASN A 527 -12.54 59.79 -50.46
C ASN A 527 -13.55 59.06 -51.36
N GLY A 528 -14.63 58.51 -50.80
CA GLY A 528 -15.61 57.69 -51.50
C GLY A 528 -15.17 56.22 -51.65
N LEU A 529 -16.13 55.28 -51.54
CA LEU A 529 -15.86 53.83 -51.51
C LEU A 529 -14.98 53.30 -52.67
N GLY A 530 -15.00 53.96 -53.82
CA GLY A 530 -14.19 53.61 -55.00
C GLY A 530 -12.69 53.89 -54.89
N SER A 531 -12.20 54.57 -53.84
CA SER A 531 -10.76 54.79 -53.61
C SER A 531 -10.05 53.55 -53.06
N LEU A 532 -10.78 52.68 -52.33
CA LEU A 532 -10.21 51.51 -51.67
C LEU A 532 -9.96 50.35 -52.65
N PRO A 533 -8.97 49.48 -52.39
CA PRO A 533 -8.82 48.20 -53.09
C PRO A 533 -10.07 47.31 -52.95
N ALA A 534 -10.35 46.49 -53.98
CA ALA A 534 -11.58 45.70 -54.08
C ALA A 534 -11.89 44.81 -52.85
N ASP A 535 -10.87 44.25 -52.20
CA ASP A 535 -11.07 43.39 -51.02
C ASP A 535 -11.38 44.20 -49.75
N GLN A 536 -10.91 45.43 -49.67
CA GLN A 536 -11.29 46.38 -48.62
C GLN A 536 -12.71 46.92 -48.85
N GLN A 537 -13.09 47.16 -50.13
CA GLN A 537 -14.48 47.50 -50.49
C GLN A 537 -15.46 46.41 -50.06
N LYS A 538 -15.15 45.12 -50.32
CA LYS A 538 -15.95 43.97 -49.84
C LYS A 538 -16.08 43.99 -48.32
N PHE A 539 -14.96 44.02 -47.59
CA PHE A 539 -14.98 44.03 -46.12
C PHE A 539 -15.81 45.20 -45.55
N VAL A 540 -15.71 46.40 -46.13
CA VAL A 540 -16.55 47.54 -45.74
C VAL A 540 -18.03 47.24 -46.02
N LEU A 541 -18.37 46.75 -47.22
CA LEU A 541 -19.75 46.41 -47.60
C LEU A 541 -20.35 45.31 -46.72
N ASP A 542 -19.62 44.23 -46.45
CA ASP A 542 -20.07 43.08 -45.67
C ASP A 542 -20.22 43.43 -44.18
N THR A 543 -19.24 44.13 -43.60
CA THR A 543 -19.36 44.61 -42.21
C THR A 543 -20.45 45.67 -42.06
N VAL A 544 -20.68 46.53 -43.07
CA VAL A 544 -21.80 47.48 -43.09
C VAL A 544 -23.14 46.75 -43.14
N SER A 545 -23.29 45.76 -44.02
CA SER A 545 -24.55 45.04 -44.25
C SER A 545 -24.93 44.09 -43.12
N SER A 546 -23.99 43.26 -42.65
CA SER A 546 -24.26 42.18 -41.70
C SER A 546 -24.01 42.54 -40.23
N ASN A 547 -23.29 43.64 -39.97
CA ASN A 547 -22.89 44.09 -38.63
C ASN A 547 -22.13 43.04 -37.78
N GLN A 548 -21.42 42.15 -38.46
CA GLN A 548 -20.61 41.06 -37.93
C GLN A 548 -19.22 41.08 -38.58
N VAL A 549 -18.25 40.40 -37.97
CA VAL A 549 -16.95 40.15 -38.61
C VAL A 549 -17.12 39.09 -39.71
N PRO A 550 -16.53 39.27 -40.92
CA PRO A 550 -16.57 38.25 -41.97
C PRO A 550 -15.89 36.96 -41.53
N ASP A 551 -16.49 35.81 -41.84
CA ASP A 551 -16.01 34.50 -41.37
C ASP A 551 -14.57 34.17 -41.81
N GLU A 552 -14.09 34.72 -42.93
CA GLU A 552 -12.70 34.61 -43.40
C GLU A 552 -11.64 35.22 -42.45
N LEU A 553 -12.07 36.04 -41.47
CA LEU A 553 -11.18 36.73 -40.52
C LEU A 553 -11.34 36.21 -39.08
N ILE A 554 -12.17 35.19 -38.87
CA ILE A 554 -12.36 34.53 -37.58
C ILE A 554 -11.40 33.31 -37.56
N PRO A 555 -10.51 33.17 -36.57
CA PRO A 555 -9.67 31.98 -36.45
C PRO A 555 -10.52 30.70 -36.27
N GLU A 556 -10.03 29.56 -36.74
CA GLU A 556 -10.64 28.24 -36.49
C GLU A 556 -10.36 27.75 -35.05
N ASP A 557 -10.80 28.57 -34.08
CA ASP A 557 -10.55 28.43 -32.65
C ASP A 557 -11.76 27.78 -31.92
N ASN A 558 -11.74 27.76 -30.59
CA ASN A 558 -12.84 27.30 -29.74
C ASN A 558 -14.15 28.08 -30.04
N ALA A 559 -15.22 27.36 -30.39
CA ALA A 559 -16.49 27.90 -30.89
C ALA A 559 -17.08 29.07 -30.08
N THR A 560 -16.93 29.08 -28.74
CA THR A 560 -17.38 30.20 -27.89
C THR A 560 -16.65 31.51 -28.20
N HIS A 561 -15.34 31.43 -28.47
CA HIS A 561 -14.52 32.60 -28.84
C HIS A 561 -14.88 33.07 -30.26
N ASN A 562 -15.07 32.14 -31.20
CA ASN A 562 -15.45 32.45 -32.58
C ASN A 562 -16.81 33.17 -32.61
N MET A 563 -17.77 32.77 -31.75
CA MET A 563 -19.04 33.46 -31.56
C MET A 563 -18.86 34.89 -30.98
N ILE A 564 -17.94 35.08 -30.04
CA ILE A 564 -17.62 36.40 -29.47
C ILE A 564 -17.02 37.33 -30.55
N THR A 565 -16.00 36.89 -31.29
CA THR A 565 -15.39 37.68 -32.37
C THR A 565 -16.38 37.93 -33.52
N LYS A 566 -17.29 36.99 -33.84
CA LYS A 566 -18.36 37.22 -34.84
C LYS A 566 -19.30 38.38 -34.44
N HIS A 567 -19.59 38.51 -33.15
CA HIS A 567 -20.44 39.55 -32.57
C HIS A 567 -19.66 40.75 -31.99
N LEU A 568 -18.39 40.92 -32.38
CA LEU A 568 -17.55 42.03 -31.96
C LEU A 568 -18.17 43.39 -32.34
N VAL A 569 -18.17 44.34 -31.40
CA VAL A 569 -18.67 45.71 -31.64
C VAL A 569 -17.80 46.38 -32.72
N LEU A 570 -18.39 46.74 -33.85
CA LEU A 570 -17.70 47.44 -34.94
C LEU A 570 -18.10 48.91 -34.94
N PHE A 571 -17.10 49.80 -34.96
CA PHE A 571 -17.34 51.24 -34.91
C PHE A 571 -17.98 51.75 -36.22
N LYS A 572 -19.32 51.86 -36.20
CA LYS A 572 -20.15 52.49 -37.24
C LYS A 572 -20.61 53.88 -36.77
N ASN A 573 -21.78 53.96 -36.14
CA ASN A 573 -22.30 55.18 -35.54
C ASN A 573 -22.34 55.06 -34.01
N VAL A 574 -22.36 56.21 -33.33
CA VAL A 574 -22.54 56.26 -31.85
C VAL A 574 -23.86 55.59 -31.42
N ALA A 575 -24.91 55.69 -32.23
CA ALA A 575 -26.19 55.01 -31.98
C ALA A 575 -26.06 53.47 -32.06
N ASP A 576 -25.38 52.95 -33.09
CA ASP A 576 -25.18 51.50 -33.27
C ASP A 576 -24.32 50.93 -32.13
N ILE A 577 -23.27 51.66 -31.73
CA ILE A 577 -22.40 51.31 -30.60
C ILE A 577 -23.20 51.33 -29.29
N GLN A 578 -24.10 52.30 -29.09
CA GLN A 578 -24.97 52.35 -27.92
C GLN A 578 -25.97 51.18 -27.89
N GLN A 579 -26.54 50.79 -29.04
CA GLN A 579 -27.42 49.63 -29.12
C GLN A 579 -26.66 48.33 -28.85
N GLN A 580 -25.52 48.09 -29.51
CA GLN A 580 -24.71 46.89 -29.29
C GLN A 580 -24.21 46.81 -27.84
N ASN A 581 -23.77 47.92 -27.24
CA ASN A 581 -23.40 47.95 -25.82
C ASN A 581 -24.60 47.68 -24.90
N ALA A 582 -25.81 48.16 -25.23
CA ALA A 582 -27.02 47.84 -24.45
C ALA A 582 -27.43 46.36 -24.57
N GLU A 583 -27.22 45.74 -25.73
CA GLU A 583 -27.45 44.31 -25.95
C GLU A 583 -26.39 43.45 -25.24
N LEU A 584 -25.10 43.80 -25.36
CA LEU A 584 -24.02 43.15 -24.61
C LEU A 584 -24.17 43.31 -23.09
N LEU A 585 -24.60 44.47 -22.58
CA LEU A 585 -24.90 44.64 -21.16
C LEU A 585 -26.11 43.82 -20.71
N ARG A 586 -27.05 43.47 -21.60
CA ARG A 586 -28.13 42.51 -21.30
C ARG A 586 -27.62 41.08 -21.27
N THR A 587 -26.82 40.66 -22.25
CA THR A 587 -26.27 39.30 -22.28
C THR A 587 -25.29 39.06 -21.14
N ILE A 588 -24.39 40.01 -20.85
CA ILE A 588 -23.46 39.93 -19.71
C ILE A 588 -24.21 39.84 -18.38
N ARG A 589 -25.29 40.62 -18.17
CA ARG A 589 -26.12 40.50 -16.95
C ARG A 589 -26.85 39.16 -16.88
N HIS A 590 -27.42 38.69 -17.99
CA HIS A 590 -28.09 37.38 -18.03
C HIS A 590 -27.13 36.21 -17.77
N VAL A 591 -25.94 36.24 -18.38
CA VAL A 591 -24.87 35.26 -18.17
C VAL A 591 -24.30 35.35 -16.75
N GLY A 592 -24.20 36.55 -16.18
CA GLY A 592 -23.88 36.77 -14.77
C GLY A 592 -24.90 36.12 -13.84
N GLU A 593 -26.21 36.38 -14.03
CA GLU A 593 -27.28 35.71 -13.27
C GLU A 593 -27.27 34.18 -13.46
N GLN A 594 -26.94 33.67 -14.65
CA GLN A 594 -26.82 32.24 -14.91
C GLN A 594 -25.65 31.64 -14.13
N HIS A 595 -24.47 32.27 -14.16
CA HIS A 595 -23.28 31.81 -13.43
C HIS A 595 -23.42 31.95 -11.93
N GLU A 596 -23.98 33.04 -11.39
CA GLU A 596 -24.25 33.20 -9.95
C GLU A 596 -25.20 32.11 -9.45
N ARG A 597 -26.26 31.78 -10.22
CA ARG A 597 -27.16 30.66 -9.93
C ARG A 597 -26.48 29.30 -10.06
N GLN A 598 -25.56 29.13 -11.01
CA GLN A 598 -24.80 27.89 -11.20
C GLN A 598 -23.78 27.69 -10.07
N GLU A 599 -23.05 28.73 -9.68
CA GLU A 599 -22.09 28.71 -8.59
C GLU A 599 -22.80 28.46 -7.26
N SER A 600 -23.91 29.16 -6.98
CA SER A 600 -24.73 28.91 -5.79
C SER A 600 -25.24 27.45 -5.71
N ARG A 601 -25.59 26.84 -6.86
CA ARG A 601 -25.91 25.40 -6.92
C ARG A 601 -24.69 24.53 -6.66
N MET A 602 -23.55 24.79 -7.31
CA MET A 602 -22.31 24.04 -7.11
C MET A 602 -21.82 24.10 -5.67
N GLN A 603 -21.83 25.28 -5.03
CA GLN A 603 -21.53 25.45 -3.61
C GLN A 603 -22.54 24.68 -2.72
N SER A 604 -23.83 24.72 -3.05
CA SER A 604 -24.86 23.96 -2.31
C SER A 604 -24.69 22.44 -2.45
N ASP A 605 -24.32 21.95 -3.63
CA ASP A 605 -24.12 20.52 -3.90
C ASP A 605 -22.78 20.01 -3.39
N GLN A 606 -21.75 20.85 -3.34
CA GLN A 606 -20.49 20.56 -2.65
C GLN A 606 -20.72 20.50 -1.14
N TYR A 607 -21.40 21.48 -0.55
CA TYR A 607 -21.75 21.45 0.88
C TYR A 607 -22.57 20.21 1.29
N LYS A 608 -23.43 19.68 0.41
CA LYS A 608 -24.13 18.41 0.63
C LYS A 608 -23.15 17.23 0.68
N LYS A 609 -22.24 17.13 -0.29
CA LYS A 609 -21.19 16.09 -0.32
C LYS A 609 -20.30 16.15 0.90
N ASP A 610 -19.80 17.35 1.26
CA ASP A 610 -18.99 17.56 2.45
C ASP A 610 -19.73 17.09 3.73
N LEU A 611 -21.05 17.30 3.80
CA LEU A 611 -21.90 16.88 4.92
C LEU A 611 -22.17 15.36 4.92
N GLU A 612 -22.34 14.75 3.75
CA GLU A 612 -22.44 13.29 3.57
C GLU A 612 -21.12 12.59 3.94
N GLU A 613 -19.98 13.11 3.49
CA GLU A 613 -18.63 12.63 3.83
C GLU A 613 -18.35 12.80 5.33
N LEU A 614 -18.67 13.94 5.94
CA LEU A 614 -18.59 14.13 7.39
C LEU A 614 -19.51 13.16 8.15
N GLY A 615 -20.67 12.80 7.59
CA GLY A 615 -21.54 11.75 8.12
C GLY A 615 -20.88 10.37 8.07
N HIS A 616 -20.29 10.01 6.92
CA HIS A 616 -19.58 8.75 6.74
C HIS A 616 -18.33 8.64 7.64
N LEU A 617 -17.55 9.71 7.76
CA LEU A 617 -16.38 9.79 8.64
C LEU A 617 -16.77 9.65 10.11
N ARG A 618 -17.87 10.30 10.55
CA ARG A 618 -18.41 10.11 11.92
C ARG A 618 -18.86 8.67 12.17
N SER A 619 -19.43 8.01 11.17
CA SER A 619 -19.81 6.59 11.26
C SER A 619 -18.59 5.68 11.43
N ILE A 620 -17.54 5.88 10.61
CA ILE A 620 -16.26 5.17 10.76
C ILE A 620 -15.66 5.43 12.14
N VAL A 621 -15.59 6.70 12.59
CA VAL A 621 -15.03 7.03 13.90
C VAL A 621 -15.80 6.33 15.01
N ALA A 622 -17.14 6.29 14.98
CA ALA A 622 -17.95 5.55 15.94
C ALA A 622 -17.67 4.03 15.93
N GLU A 623 -17.56 3.42 14.75
CA GLU A 623 -17.19 2.01 14.58
C GLU A 623 -15.79 1.71 15.15
N LYS A 624 -14.80 2.58 14.89
CA LYS A 624 -13.45 2.45 15.44
C LYS A 624 -13.40 2.68 16.94
N ASP A 625 -14.19 3.61 17.45
CA ASP A 625 -14.38 3.82 18.89
C ASP A 625 -14.98 2.59 19.58
N GLU A 626 -15.97 1.93 18.95
CA GLU A 626 -16.56 0.69 19.47
C GLU A 626 -15.59 -0.50 19.37
N GLN A 627 -14.81 -0.60 18.29
CA GLN A 627 -13.71 -1.56 18.17
C GLN A 627 -12.67 -1.34 19.27
N ILE A 628 -12.23 -0.09 19.53
CA ILE A 628 -11.31 0.27 20.61
C ILE A 628 -11.91 -0.06 21.99
N LYS A 629 -13.20 0.22 22.21
CA LYS A 629 -13.92 -0.15 23.46
C LYS A 629 -13.96 -1.67 23.65
N SER A 630 -14.26 -2.44 22.59
CA SER A 630 -14.29 -3.91 22.65
C SER A 630 -12.90 -4.52 22.89
N LEU A 631 -11.85 -3.99 22.26
CA LEU A 631 -10.46 -4.38 22.48
C LEU A 631 -9.96 -4.00 23.87
N THR A 632 -10.37 -2.84 24.38
CA THR A 632 -10.07 -2.38 25.75
C THR A 632 -10.75 -3.27 26.77
N LEU A 633 -12.03 -3.61 26.56
CA LEU A 633 -12.77 -4.52 27.43
C LEU A 633 -12.17 -5.93 27.39
N ARG A 634 -11.82 -6.46 26.20
CA ARG A 634 -11.09 -7.74 26.07
C ARG A 634 -9.71 -7.68 26.75
N SER A 635 -9.00 -6.56 26.68
CA SER A 635 -7.73 -6.35 27.39
C SER A 635 -7.94 -6.31 28.91
N GLN A 636 -9.03 -5.71 29.39
CA GLN A 636 -9.40 -5.72 30.81
C GLN A 636 -9.77 -7.14 31.27
N THR A 637 -10.54 -7.90 30.51
CA THR A 637 -10.84 -9.32 30.80
C THR A 637 -9.55 -10.15 30.85
N LEU A 638 -8.66 -10.03 29.86
CA LEU A 638 -7.37 -10.72 29.87
C LEU A 638 -6.48 -10.29 31.05
N LYS A 639 -6.56 -9.03 31.51
CA LYS A 639 -5.88 -8.56 32.72
C LYS A 639 -6.51 -9.14 33.99
N THR A 640 -7.84 -9.23 34.11
CA THR A 640 -8.49 -9.84 35.29
C THR A 640 -8.32 -11.36 35.31
N GLU A 641 -8.27 -12.02 34.16
CA GLU A 641 -7.87 -13.42 34.03
C GLU A 641 -6.41 -13.62 34.44
N ARG A 642 -5.47 -12.82 33.89
CA ARG A 642 -4.06 -12.82 34.32
C ARG A 642 -3.93 -12.61 35.83
N ASP A 643 -4.69 -11.70 36.40
CA ASP A 643 -4.62 -11.37 37.83
C ASP A 643 -5.30 -12.43 38.70
N MET A 644 -6.34 -13.12 38.21
CA MET A 644 -6.86 -14.34 38.82
C MET A 644 -5.85 -15.48 38.76
N TYR A 645 -5.24 -15.76 37.61
CA TYR A 645 -4.19 -16.78 37.49
C TYR A 645 -2.97 -16.44 38.36
N SER A 646 -2.57 -15.17 38.44
CA SER A 646 -1.51 -14.68 39.33
C SER A 646 -1.87 -14.88 40.81
N ARG A 647 -3.12 -14.60 41.21
CA ARG A 647 -3.64 -14.89 42.56
C ARG A 647 -3.74 -16.39 42.85
N ILE A 648 -4.07 -17.22 41.86
CA ILE A 648 -4.15 -18.69 42.01
C ILE A 648 -2.73 -19.28 42.13
N VAL A 649 -1.76 -18.79 41.37
CA VAL A 649 -0.35 -19.20 41.47
C VAL A 649 0.26 -18.73 42.79
N SER A 650 0.10 -17.45 43.15
CA SER A 650 0.58 -16.91 44.43
C SER A 650 -0.11 -17.57 45.64
N GLY A 651 -1.42 -17.80 45.54
CA GLY A 651 -2.23 -18.48 46.57
C GLY A 651 -1.87 -19.95 46.75
N ARG A 652 -1.17 -20.58 45.78
CA ARG A 652 -0.62 -21.93 45.92
C ARG A 652 0.73 -21.96 46.65
N GLY A 653 1.32 -20.80 46.91
CA GLY A 653 2.54 -20.63 47.71
C GLY A 653 2.30 -20.21 49.18
N SER A 654 1.05 -19.94 49.59
CA SER A 654 0.72 -19.49 50.95
C SER A 654 -0.55 -20.16 51.50
N VAL A 655 -0.38 -21.15 52.38
CA VAL A 655 -1.47 -21.80 53.11
C VAL A 655 -1.54 -21.26 54.54
N ALA A 656 -2.19 -20.11 54.73
CA ALA A 656 -2.83 -19.71 55.99
C ALA A 656 -3.63 -18.40 55.83
N SER A 657 -4.85 -18.37 56.37
CA SER A 657 -5.75 -17.20 56.45
C SER A 657 -6.18 -16.60 55.08
N ASN A 658 -7.47 -16.41 54.77
CA ASN A 658 -8.61 -16.25 55.65
C ASN A 658 -9.87 -16.97 55.09
N SER A 659 -10.81 -17.32 55.96
CA SER A 659 -12.13 -17.79 55.55
C SER A 659 -13.09 -16.62 55.32
N GLN A 660 -14.29 -16.91 54.77
CA GLN A 660 -15.39 -15.96 54.47
C GLN A 660 -15.18 -15.01 53.27
N SER A 661 -15.70 -15.40 52.09
CA SER A 661 -16.49 -14.51 51.20
C SER A 661 -17.06 -15.25 49.97
N THR A 662 -17.86 -16.29 50.20
CA THR A 662 -18.82 -16.77 49.19
C THR A 662 -20.09 -15.88 49.19
N SER A 663 -20.93 -15.99 48.15
CA SER A 663 -22.31 -15.48 48.10
C SER A 663 -22.58 -14.00 47.75
N VAL A 664 -21.85 -13.38 46.81
CA VAL A 664 -22.33 -12.15 46.10
C VAL A 664 -22.03 -12.15 44.59
N PHE A 665 -22.51 -13.15 43.83
CA PHE A 665 -22.50 -13.10 42.36
C PHE A 665 -23.63 -13.93 41.70
N ALA A 666 -24.82 -14.01 42.32
CA ALA A 666 -25.90 -14.87 41.87
C ALA A 666 -27.25 -14.12 41.74
N GLN A 667 -27.25 -12.90 41.17
CA GLN A 667 -28.48 -12.12 41.05
C GLN A 667 -28.48 -11.03 39.95
N SER A 668 -28.45 -11.43 38.66
CA SER A 668 -28.77 -10.52 37.55
C SER A 668 -29.12 -11.24 36.23
N VAL A 669 -30.19 -12.03 36.20
CA VAL A 669 -30.83 -12.48 34.95
C VAL A 669 -32.36 -12.38 35.08
N PRO A 670 -33.02 -11.39 34.45
CA PRO A 670 -34.47 -11.38 34.31
C PRO A 670 -34.87 -12.35 33.18
N ALA A 671 -35.72 -13.32 33.50
CA ALA A 671 -36.31 -14.21 32.49
C ALA A 671 -37.56 -13.57 31.88
N THR A 672 -37.49 -13.13 30.62
CA THR A 672 -38.66 -12.76 29.81
C THR A 672 -38.59 -13.52 28.49
N GLY A 673 -39.42 -14.56 28.35
CA GLY A 673 -39.52 -15.33 27.11
C GLY A 673 -40.35 -14.60 26.06
N ALA A 674 -39.84 -14.53 24.83
CA ALA A 674 -40.59 -14.15 23.64
C ALA A 674 -40.20 -15.10 22.51
N THR A 675 -41.09 -16.01 22.13
CA THR A 675 -40.92 -16.89 20.97
C THR A 675 -41.23 -16.14 19.69
N LEU A 676 -40.28 -16.09 18.76
CA LEU A 676 -40.55 -15.79 17.35
C LEU A 676 -39.96 -16.90 16.48
N LEU A 677 -40.84 -17.64 15.80
CA LEU A 677 -40.45 -18.43 14.64
C LEU A 677 -40.40 -17.51 13.42
N LEU A 678 -39.38 -17.69 12.59
CA LEU A 678 -39.23 -17.25 11.19
C LEU A 678 -38.23 -18.25 10.60
N GLU A 679 -38.64 -19.43 10.12
CA GLU A 679 -39.41 -19.70 8.90
C GLU A 679 -38.61 -19.41 7.62
N ASN A 680 -38.35 -20.47 6.84
CA ASN A 680 -37.57 -20.40 5.61
C ASN A 680 -38.41 -19.79 4.48
N GLY A 681 -38.09 -18.56 4.06
CA GLY A 681 -38.74 -17.86 2.96
C GLY A 681 -37.80 -17.53 1.81
N SER A 682 -37.60 -18.47 0.88
CA SER A 682 -36.83 -18.21 -0.35
C SER A 682 -37.64 -17.39 -1.36
N GLN A 683 -37.43 -16.07 -1.41
CA GLN A 683 -37.95 -15.20 -2.46
C GLN A 683 -36.86 -14.30 -3.03
N SER A 684 -36.62 -14.44 -4.34
CA SER A 684 -35.80 -13.55 -5.14
C SER A 684 -36.47 -12.18 -5.25
N LYS A 685 -35.74 -11.11 -4.94
CA LYS A 685 -36.19 -9.74 -5.25
C LYS A 685 -35.78 -9.37 -6.67
N GLU A 686 -36.75 -8.90 -7.44
CA GLU A 686 -36.57 -8.44 -8.81
C GLU A 686 -35.86 -7.07 -8.86
N ILE A 687 -35.22 -6.79 -10.00
CA ILE A 687 -34.56 -5.52 -10.28
C ILE A 687 -35.59 -4.55 -10.87
N PRO A 688 -35.76 -3.32 -10.34
CA PRO A 688 -36.61 -2.32 -10.98
C PRO A 688 -35.95 -1.77 -12.26
N GLU A 689 -36.38 -2.27 -13.43
CA GLU A 689 -36.03 -1.67 -14.71
C GLU A 689 -36.69 -0.30 -14.88
N TYR A 690 -35.93 0.79 -14.74
CA TYR A 690 -36.39 2.11 -15.17
C TYR A 690 -36.13 2.30 -16.66
N SER A 691 -37.16 2.05 -17.47
CA SER A 691 -37.14 2.29 -18.91
C SER A 691 -37.81 3.62 -19.29
N ASN A 692 -37.21 4.29 -20.28
CA ASN A 692 -37.78 5.33 -21.15
C ASN A 692 -38.76 6.38 -20.56
N CYS A 693 -38.26 7.60 -20.41
CA CYS A 693 -39.03 8.80 -20.80
C CYS A 693 -38.27 9.55 -21.90
N LYS A 694 -38.90 9.70 -23.07
CA LYS A 694 -38.52 10.64 -24.13
C LYS A 694 -39.51 11.81 -24.13
N SER A 695 -39.11 12.90 -24.79
CA SER A 695 -39.86 14.15 -25.04
C SER A 695 -40.10 15.02 -23.79
N ASN A 696 -40.01 16.35 -23.87
CA ASN A 696 -39.66 17.20 -25.03
C ASN A 696 -38.33 17.92 -24.80
#